data_AF-A0A1J9Q8A8-F1
#
_entry.id   AF-A0A1J9Q8A8-F1
#
_cell.length_a   1.000
_cell.length_b   1.000
_cell.length_c   1.000
_cell.angle_alpha   90.00
_cell.angle_beta   90.00
_cell.angle_gamma   90.00
#
_symmetry.space_group_name_H-M   'P 1'
#
loop_
_entity.id
_entity.type
_entity.pdbx_description
1 polymer ?
#
loop_
_entity_poly.entity_id
_entity_poly.type
_entity_poly.pdbx_seq_one_letter_code
_entity_poly.pdbx_strand_id
1 'polypeptide(L)'
;MTPHRRPLYFNAGARFCSSKGFDSAKSVNVFHTQLEDYHPSPFVLLPGVAEDAGVKAVYLKNETSRLGLPAVNILGGSRAIFRALANRLGLLEDATIEAVRARLSEEPVPLYTASEGNYGQSVARIGLLLATPVRVHVPAHTSPEIVAHLRMGKAIVVQSSGSICDAPQQINGILIQEDASSGYHEIPQLIAEGYSTIMHEIDHQLSGEQPSLVVCPAGARSLAQAVVAHYKASERKSTSFMAVEPDTAGLLWQWETRHRENQFNDHDRAKLITISDYEAHRASLELQTLGVAAGPSDAASLAALRALSESEKTLLGLNQDSVVVLICTERRPTSYKTPKDVASDDNRNIEYHWIEPTAGRPSVVGIARGSGGGNSLMFNGHMDTVALVGYNGDPLNPLISDGNIYGRGSADMKSGLAAGMVAVANAKGMNLRGDVILAAVTDEESESLGTEQLLQAGWRADAAIIARPTEMALINKNKGFALFQVDIHGVASHGFRADLGVDAICKAGYFLVELDRHARELRKRFDDGEPETSAPNIHAGVIRGSEEIASYPALSATIPGFKFDLRSNFSRAPYFIRWEDELVQLVAKHAARVTGETHQIKSETYWTDKALLGEAGIPGLIWGPKGHGLQAKTEWVEVESVRQLVESFVAVAADFCK
;
A
#
# COMPACT_ATOMS: atom_id res chain seq x y z
N MET A 1 -17.10 -9.95 -1.31
CA MET A 1 -17.00 -8.85 -2.28
C MET A 1 -16.81 -7.56 -1.50
N THR A 2 -15.76 -6.80 -1.78
CA THR A 2 -15.49 -5.48 -1.18
C THR A 2 -16.32 -4.40 -1.90
N PRO A 3 -17.05 -3.50 -1.21
CA PRO A 3 -18.02 -2.63 -1.88
C PRO A 3 -17.46 -1.46 -2.70
N HIS A 4 -16.14 -1.18 -2.61
CA HIS A 4 -15.57 0.12 -2.99
C HIS A 4 -14.33 0.04 -3.91
N ARG A 5 -14.22 -1.03 -4.71
CA ARG A 5 -13.31 -1.09 -5.86
C ARG A 5 -13.58 0.10 -6.81
N ARG A 6 -12.57 0.56 -7.56
CA ARG A 6 -12.78 1.41 -8.73
C ARG A 6 -13.78 0.72 -9.68
N PRO A 7 -14.86 1.40 -10.12
CA PRO A 7 -15.89 0.75 -10.94
C PRO A 7 -15.32 0.32 -12.30
N LEU A 8 -15.77 -0.85 -12.77
CA LEU A 8 -15.57 -1.31 -14.15
C LEU A 8 -15.99 -0.21 -15.13
N TYR A 9 -15.04 0.28 -15.92
CA TYR A 9 -15.35 1.19 -17.01
C TYR A 9 -15.99 0.39 -18.15
N PHE A 10 -17.26 0.67 -18.40
CA PHE A 10 -18.09 -0.03 -19.37
C PHE A 10 -18.50 0.91 -20.51
N ASN A 11 -17.85 0.77 -21.66
CA ASN A 11 -18.34 1.33 -22.92
C ASN A 11 -19.41 0.41 -23.53
N ALA A 12 -20.67 0.86 -23.59
CA ALA A 12 -21.77 0.11 -24.21
C ALA A 12 -21.59 -0.07 -25.73
N GLY A 13 -20.97 0.90 -26.42
CA GLY A 13 -20.68 0.82 -27.86
C GLY A 13 -19.62 -0.23 -28.22
N ALA A 14 -18.77 -0.61 -27.26
CA ALA A 14 -17.66 -1.55 -27.45
C ALA A 14 -18.07 -2.92 -28.00
N ARG A 15 -19.33 -3.34 -27.78
CA ARG A 15 -19.81 -4.62 -28.33
C ARG A 15 -19.94 -4.57 -29.86
N PHE A 16 -20.49 -3.48 -30.39
CA PHE A 16 -20.90 -3.33 -31.79
C PHE A 16 -19.85 -2.70 -32.70
N CYS A 17 -18.79 -2.12 -32.11
CA CYS A 17 -17.68 -1.53 -32.84
C CYS A 17 -16.96 -2.52 -33.78
N SER A 18 -16.40 -1.99 -34.85
CA SER A 18 -15.58 -2.75 -35.81
C SER A 18 -14.29 -2.01 -36.13
N SER A 19 -13.17 -2.67 -35.86
CA SER A 19 -11.85 -2.26 -36.32
C SER A 19 -11.64 -2.65 -37.79
N LYS A 20 -10.68 -2.03 -38.46
CA LYS A 20 -10.24 -2.43 -39.81
C LYS A 20 -9.52 -3.79 -39.82
N GLY A 21 -8.99 -4.22 -38.66
CA GLY A 21 -8.10 -5.37 -38.57
C GLY A 21 -6.71 -5.09 -39.14
N PHE A 22 -5.93 -6.14 -39.37
CA PHE A 22 -4.62 -6.07 -40.00
C PHE A 22 -4.65 -6.83 -41.33
N ASP A 23 -4.55 -6.11 -42.46
CA ASP A 23 -4.53 -6.71 -43.80
C ASP A 23 -3.38 -7.73 -43.96
N SER A 24 -2.29 -7.52 -43.21
CA SER A 24 -1.08 -8.35 -43.22
C SER A 24 -1.21 -9.68 -42.47
N ALA A 25 -2.28 -9.93 -41.70
CA ALA A 25 -2.32 -10.94 -40.63
C ALA A 25 -1.93 -12.38 -41.07
N LYS A 26 -2.35 -12.82 -42.26
CA LYS A 26 -1.95 -14.13 -42.81
C LYS A 26 -0.43 -14.26 -43.01
N SER A 27 0.25 -13.17 -43.39
CA SER A 27 1.71 -13.13 -43.53
C SER A 27 2.44 -13.15 -42.19
N VAL A 28 1.81 -12.69 -41.09
CA VAL A 28 2.42 -12.69 -39.75
C VAL A 28 2.58 -14.13 -39.24
N ASN A 29 1.53 -14.95 -39.36
CA ASN A 29 1.60 -16.37 -38.97
C ASN A 29 2.63 -17.13 -39.81
N VAL A 30 2.65 -16.94 -41.13
CA VAL A 30 3.63 -17.59 -42.02
C VAL A 30 5.06 -17.21 -41.62
N PHE A 31 5.31 -15.93 -41.33
CA PHE A 31 6.60 -15.45 -40.82
C PHE A 31 6.97 -16.12 -39.49
N HIS A 32 6.08 -16.15 -38.50
CA HIS A 32 6.41 -16.78 -37.21
C HIS A 32 6.63 -18.30 -37.32
N THR A 33 5.91 -19.01 -38.21
CA THR A 33 6.16 -20.44 -38.47
C THR A 33 7.51 -20.75 -39.13
N GLN A 34 8.25 -19.73 -39.60
CA GLN A 34 9.62 -19.89 -40.13
C GLN A 34 10.69 -19.69 -39.04
N LEU A 35 10.33 -19.26 -37.83
CA LEU A 35 11.29 -19.09 -36.75
C LEU A 35 11.65 -20.42 -36.10
N GLU A 36 12.95 -20.58 -35.78
CA GLU A 36 13.44 -21.65 -34.93
C GLU A 36 12.71 -21.63 -33.57
N ASP A 37 12.45 -22.81 -33.00
CA ASP A 37 11.65 -23.02 -31.78
C ASP A 37 10.17 -22.54 -31.86
N TYR A 38 9.60 -22.30 -33.06
CA TYR A 38 8.18 -21.94 -33.17
C TYR A 38 7.26 -23.14 -32.92
N HIS A 39 6.44 -23.03 -31.87
CA HIS A 39 5.30 -23.90 -31.60
C HIS A 39 4.13 -23.03 -31.10
N PRO A 40 2.86 -23.38 -31.37
CA PRO A 40 1.71 -22.75 -30.71
C PRO A 40 1.79 -22.92 -29.19
N SER A 41 1.57 -21.85 -28.43
CA SER A 41 1.73 -21.90 -26.97
C SER A 41 0.60 -22.71 -26.30
N PRO A 42 0.83 -23.27 -25.10
CA PRO A 42 -0.18 -24.04 -24.37
C PRO A 42 -1.47 -23.24 -24.13
N PHE A 43 -2.60 -23.94 -24.29
CA PHE A 43 -3.94 -23.41 -24.08
C PHE A 43 -4.61 -24.26 -23.00
N VAL A 44 -4.55 -23.78 -21.75
CA VAL A 44 -4.82 -24.57 -20.55
C VAL A 44 -6.27 -24.37 -20.13
N LEU A 45 -7.05 -25.46 -20.06
CA LEU A 45 -8.42 -25.43 -19.54
C LEU A 45 -8.39 -25.29 -18.01
N LEU A 46 -9.15 -24.34 -17.47
CA LEU A 46 -9.27 -24.07 -16.03
C LEU A 46 -10.69 -24.42 -15.53
N PRO A 47 -11.02 -25.70 -15.26
CA PRO A 47 -12.40 -26.13 -15.05
C PRO A 47 -13.07 -25.51 -13.80
N GLY A 48 -12.38 -25.48 -12.65
CA GLY A 48 -12.92 -24.86 -11.44
C GLY A 48 -13.16 -23.35 -11.59
N VAL A 49 -12.30 -22.65 -12.35
CA VAL A 49 -12.49 -21.23 -12.67
C VAL A 49 -13.73 -21.02 -13.54
N ALA A 50 -14.06 -21.96 -14.44
CA ALA A 50 -15.27 -21.90 -15.25
C ALA A 50 -16.54 -22.15 -14.43
N GLU A 51 -16.50 -23.12 -13.51
CA GLU A 51 -17.57 -23.42 -12.56
C GLU A 51 -17.86 -22.22 -11.65
N ASP A 52 -16.84 -21.66 -11.00
CA ASP A 52 -16.95 -20.46 -10.15
C ASP A 52 -17.41 -19.20 -10.92
N ALA A 53 -17.02 -19.08 -12.19
CA ALA A 53 -17.44 -17.97 -13.06
C ALA A 53 -18.89 -18.14 -13.56
N GLY A 54 -19.42 -19.37 -13.61
CA GLY A 54 -20.75 -19.69 -14.14
C GLY A 54 -20.79 -19.77 -15.67
N VAL A 55 -19.69 -20.19 -16.31
CA VAL A 55 -19.51 -20.18 -17.79
C VAL A 55 -19.11 -21.55 -18.35
N LYS A 56 -19.28 -21.76 -19.66
CA LYS A 56 -19.00 -23.04 -20.34
C LYS A 56 -17.56 -23.51 -20.16
N ALA A 57 -16.61 -22.60 -20.35
CA ALA A 57 -15.18 -22.88 -20.25
C ALA A 57 -14.38 -21.59 -19.99
N VAL A 58 -13.28 -21.74 -19.25
CA VAL A 58 -12.23 -20.73 -19.08
C VAL A 58 -10.93 -21.35 -19.55
N TYR A 59 -10.26 -20.72 -20.51
CA TYR A 59 -8.96 -21.13 -21.02
C TYR A 59 -7.90 -20.06 -20.72
N LEU A 60 -6.69 -20.49 -20.39
CA LEU A 60 -5.51 -19.63 -20.25
C LEU A 60 -4.57 -19.86 -21.43
N LYS A 61 -4.33 -18.82 -22.22
CA LYS A 61 -3.30 -18.79 -23.25
C LYS A 61 -1.96 -18.45 -22.60
N ASN A 62 -1.02 -19.39 -22.59
CA ASN A 62 0.15 -19.35 -21.71
C ASN A 62 1.45 -19.05 -22.46
N GLU A 63 1.87 -17.77 -22.50
CA GLU A 63 3.04 -17.31 -23.24
C GLU A 63 4.38 -17.37 -22.46
N THR A 64 4.40 -18.02 -21.29
CA THR A 64 5.57 -18.16 -20.37
C THR A 64 6.82 -18.83 -20.96
N SER A 65 6.77 -19.29 -22.21
CA SER A 65 7.84 -20.05 -22.88
C SER A 65 7.83 -19.88 -24.41
N ARG A 66 7.44 -18.71 -24.93
CA ARG A 66 7.31 -18.46 -26.38
C ARG A 66 8.69 -18.35 -27.05
N LEU A 67 8.94 -19.15 -28.10
CA LEU A 67 10.18 -19.12 -28.91
C LEU A 67 11.47 -19.24 -28.05
N GLY A 68 11.40 -20.06 -26.99
CA GLY A 68 12.49 -20.26 -26.03
C GLY A 68 12.70 -19.11 -25.03
N LEU A 69 11.91 -18.04 -25.09
CA LEU A 69 11.96 -16.90 -24.16
C LEU A 69 10.83 -16.96 -23.13
N PRO A 70 10.98 -16.33 -21.95
CA PRO A 70 9.98 -16.36 -20.88
C PRO A 70 8.75 -15.48 -21.12
N ALA A 71 8.55 -14.92 -22.33
CA ALA A 71 7.50 -13.94 -22.59
C ALA A 71 7.04 -13.86 -24.05
N VAL A 72 5.82 -13.35 -24.22
CA VAL A 72 5.15 -13.08 -25.51
C VAL A 72 5.87 -12.08 -26.42
N ASN A 73 6.69 -11.16 -25.86
CA ASN A 73 7.18 -9.94 -26.53
C ASN A 73 7.90 -10.20 -27.87
N ILE A 74 8.49 -11.37 -28.05
CA ILE A 74 9.20 -11.78 -29.27
C ILE A 74 8.29 -11.88 -30.50
N LEU A 75 6.98 -12.12 -30.38
CA LEU A 75 6.06 -12.10 -31.52
C LEU A 75 5.93 -10.69 -32.10
N GLY A 76 5.62 -9.70 -31.27
CA GLY A 76 5.58 -8.29 -31.69
C GLY A 76 6.96 -7.78 -32.13
N GLY A 77 7.99 -8.02 -31.32
CA GLY A 77 9.35 -7.57 -31.59
C GLY A 77 9.95 -8.14 -32.88
N SER A 78 9.80 -9.44 -33.15
CA SER A 78 10.39 -10.07 -34.34
C SER A 78 9.77 -9.57 -35.63
N ARG A 79 8.42 -9.48 -35.70
CA ARG A 79 7.70 -8.96 -36.86
C ARG A 79 8.09 -7.50 -37.17
N ALA A 80 8.17 -6.67 -36.13
CA ALA A 80 8.49 -5.26 -36.29
C ALA A 80 9.95 -5.02 -36.70
N ILE A 81 10.91 -5.69 -36.05
CA ILE A 81 12.33 -5.62 -36.43
C ILE A 81 12.51 -6.09 -37.88
N PHE A 82 11.91 -7.21 -38.25
CA PHE A 82 12.03 -7.78 -39.59
C PHE A 82 11.50 -6.82 -40.67
N ARG A 83 10.27 -6.30 -40.51
CA ARG A 83 9.69 -5.36 -41.48
C ARG A 83 10.39 -4.02 -41.52
N ALA A 84 10.83 -3.47 -40.37
CA ALA A 84 11.59 -2.22 -40.34
C ALA A 84 12.92 -2.34 -41.09
N LEU A 85 13.64 -3.46 -40.93
CA LEU A 85 14.90 -3.71 -41.62
C LEU A 85 14.68 -4.02 -43.12
N ALA A 86 13.65 -4.78 -43.49
CA ALA A 86 13.29 -5.01 -44.89
C ALA A 86 12.93 -3.69 -45.61
N ASN A 87 12.07 -2.87 -45.00
CA ASN A 87 11.72 -1.53 -45.50
C ASN A 87 12.98 -0.65 -45.65
N ARG A 88 13.88 -0.64 -44.65
CA ARG A 88 15.12 0.16 -44.65
C ARG A 88 16.13 -0.28 -45.71
N LEU A 89 16.22 -1.57 -46.00
CA LEU A 89 17.18 -2.15 -46.95
C LEU A 89 16.66 -2.23 -48.40
N GLY A 90 15.43 -1.75 -48.65
CA GLY A 90 14.79 -1.74 -49.97
C GLY A 90 14.30 -3.11 -50.45
N LEU A 91 13.98 -4.02 -49.53
CA LEU A 91 13.54 -5.38 -49.83
C LEU A 91 12.01 -5.47 -50.02
N LEU A 92 11.58 -6.48 -50.78
CA LEU A 92 10.16 -6.77 -51.02
C LEU A 92 9.46 -7.34 -49.77
N GLU A 93 8.13 -7.27 -49.76
CA GLU A 93 7.30 -7.67 -48.61
C GLU A 93 7.39 -9.17 -48.25
N ASP A 94 7.76 -9.99 -49.22
CA ASP A 94 7.90 -11.46 -49.17
C ASP A 94 9.36 -11.92 -49.01
N ALA A 95 10.29 -10.98 -48.73
CA ALA A 95 11.68 -11.31 -48.43
C ALA A 95 11.80 -12.31 -47.26
N THR A 96 12.85 -13.12 -47.26
CA THR A 96 13.13 -14.09 -46.20
C THR A 96 14.09 -13.55 -45.15
N ILE A 97 14.23 -14.28 -44.03
CA ILE A 97 15.18 -14.00 -42.95
C ILE A 97 16.62 -14.00 -43.49
N GLU A 98 16.94 -14.90 -44.42
CA GLU A 98 18.23 -15.00 -45.08
C GLU A 98 18.50 -13.81 -46.01
N ALA A 99 17.49 -13.32 -46.73
CA ALA A 99 17.62 -12.16 -47.62
C ALA A 99 17.91 -10.87 -46.83
N VAL A 100 17.19 -10.64 -45.73
CA VAL A 100 17.47 -9.52 -44.81
C VAL A 100 18.86 -9.66 -44.19
N ARG A 101 19.21 -10.85 -43.69
CA ARG A 101 20.54 -11.13 -43.09
C ARG A 101 21.70 -10.98 -44.08
N ALA A 102 21.50 -11.32 -45.35
CA ALA A 102 22.50 -11.13 -46.40
C ALA A 102 22.78 -9.64 -46.62
N ARG A 103 21.73 -8.83 -46.82
CA ARG A 103 21.83 -7.37 -46.98
C ARG A 103 22.40 -6.67 -45.74
N LEU A 104 22.09 -7.16 -44.53
CA LEU A 104 22.70 -6.68 -43.28
C LEU A 104 24.21 -6.96 -43.16
N SER A 105 24.74 -7.95 -43.90
CA SER A 105 26.18 -8.21 -43.90
C SER A 105 26.96 -7.25 -44.83
N GLU A 106 26.27 -6.63 -45.79
CA GLU A 106 26.77 -5.55 -46.65
C GLU A 106 26.53 -4.16 -46.03
N GLU A 107 25.37 -3.96 -45.40
CA GLU A 107 24.89 -2.69 -44.86
C GLU A 107 24.33 -2.87 -43.43
N PRO A 108 25.19 -2.87 -42.38
CA PRO A 108 24.76 -3.14 -41.02
C PRO A 108 23.93 -2.00 -40.41
N VAL A 109 22.64 -2.26 -40.15
CA VAL A 109 21.71 -1.29 -39.54
C VAL A 109 21.50 -1.63 -38.04
N PRO A 110 22.10 -0.88 -37.09
CA PRO A 110 21.99 -1.17 -35.66
C PRO A 110 20.57 -0.92 -35.11
N LEU A 111 20.18 -1.76 -34.14
CA LEU A 111 18.92 -1.62 -33.41
C LEU A 111 19.17 -1.02 -32.02
N TYR A 112 18.24 -0.21 -31.52
CA TYR A 112 18.23 0.21 -30.12
C TYR A 112 16.84 0.16 -29.49
N THR A 113 16.79 -0.16 -28.20
CA THR A 113 15.56 -0.30 -27.40
C THR A 113 15.86 0.10 -25.95
N ALA A 114 14.84 0.45 -25.18
CA ALA A 114 14.98 0.87 -23.78
C ALA A 114 14.02 0.06 -22.89
N SER A 115 14.54 -0.92 -22.16
CA SER A 115 13.73 -1.96 -21.50
C SER A 115 14.48 -2.68 -20.38
N GLU A 116 13.88 -2.74 -19.19
CA GLU A 116 14.36 -3.55 -18.05
C GLU A 116 13.89 -5.01 -18.07
N GLY A 117 13.09 -5.41 -19.06
CA GLY A 117 12.35 -6.67 -19.03
C GLY A 117 12.53 -7.55 -20.27
N ASN A 118 11.58 -8.46 -20.45
CA ASN A 118 11.64 -9.49 -21.49
C ASN A 118 11.52 -8.93 -22.93
N TYR A 119 11.03 -7.70 -23.11
CA TYR A 119 11.08 -7.01 -24.39
C TYR A 119 12.51 -6.78 -24.88
N GLY A 120 13.40 -6.24 -24.03
CA GLY A 120 14.82 -6.05 -24.37
C GLY A 120 15.54 -7.36 -24.71
N GLN A 121 15.19 -8.46 -24.03
CA GLN A 121 15.71 -9.80 -24.35
C GLN A 121 15.21 -10.29 -25.73
N SER A 122 13.95 -10.00 -26.05
CA SER A 122 13.34 -10.34 -27.34
C SER A 122 14.01 -9.60 -28.50
N VAL A 123 14.25 -8.29 -28.36
CA VAL A 123 15.01 -7.49 -29.36
C VAL A 123 16.44 -8.04 -29.53
N ALA A 124 17.11 -8.42 -28.43
CA ALA A 124 18.43 -9.04 -28.47
C ALA A 124 18.46 -10.39 -29.20
N ARG A 125 17.50 -11.29 -28.92
CA ARG A 125 17.37 -12.61 -29.59
C ARG A 125 17.17 -12.48 -31.10
N ILE A 126 16.38 -11.50 -31.55
CA ILE A 126 16.14 -11.27 -32.98
C ILE A 126 17.32 -10.56 -33.67
N GLY A 127 17.99 -9.61 -32.99
CA GLY A 127 19.23 -9.03 -33.51
C GLY A 127 20.33 -10.08 -33.69
N LEU A 128 20.45 -11.03 -32.76
CA LEU A 128 21.35 -12.17 -32.88
C LEU A 128 21.01 -13.08 -34.08
N LEU A 129 19.72 -13.35 -34.32
CA LEU A 129 19.23 -14.15 -35.45
C LEU A 129 19.56 -13.48 -36.80
N LEU A 130 19.32 -12.17 -36.91
CA LEU A 130 19.58 -11.37 -38.10
C LEU A 130 21.04 -10.90 -38.22
N ALA A 131 21.90 -11.25 -37.26
CA ALA A 131 23.30 -10.83 -37.15
C ALA A 131 23.54 -9.30 -37.12
N THR A 132 22.56 -8.52 -36.62
CA THR A 132 22.69 -7.06 -36.45
C THR A 132 23.02 -6.66 -35.00
N PRO A 133 23.90 -5.66 -34.77
CA PRO A 133 24.20 -5.17 -33.42
C PRO A 133 22.98 -4.50 -32.75
N VAL A 134 22.67 -4.95 -31.54
CA VAL A 134 21.61 -4.40 -30.68
C VAL A 134 22.22 -3.63 -29.52
N ARG A 135 21.66 -2.45 -29.19
CA ARG A 135 21.97 -1.70 -27.96
C ARG A 135 20.71 -1.61 -27.08
N VAL A 136 20.81 -2.09 -25.85
CA VAL A 136 19.69 -2.06 -24.88
C VAL A 136 20.01 -1.06 -23.79
N HIS A 137 19.18 -0.03 -23.66
CA HIS A 137 19.27 0.98 -22.61
C HIS A 137 18.49 0.52 -21.38
N VAL A 138 19.13 0.57 -20.20
CA VAL A 138 18.54 0.18 -18.92
C VAL A 138 18.94 1.19 -17.83
N PRO A 139 18.12 1.43 -16.80
CA PRO A 139 18.51 2.21 -15.62
C PRO A 139 19.76 1.68 -14.91
N ALA A 140 20.43 2.56 -14.17
CA ALA A 140 21.62 2.20 -13.38
C ALA A 140 21.37 1.15 -12.28
N HIS A 141 20.11 0.89 -11.92
CA HIS A 141 19.71 -0.03 -10.84
C HIS A 141 19.11 -1.37 -11.32
N THR A 142 19.03 -1.61 -12.63
CA THR A 142 18.54 -2.88 -13.21
C THR A 142 19.38 -4.07 -12.74
N SER A 143 18.75 -5.23 -12.48
CA SER A 143 19.42 -6.35 -11.80
C SER A 143 20.58 -6.95 -12.62
N PRO A 144 21.65 -7.48 -11.96
CA PRO A 144 22.76 -8.14 -12.64
C PRO A 144 22.33 -9.34 -13.49
N GLU A 145 21.26 -10.04 -13.09
CA GLU A 145 20.69 -11.18 -13.81
C GLU A 145 20.04 -10.75 -15.14
N ILE A 146 19.28 -9.66 -15.15
CA ILE A 146 18.70 -9.09 -16.38
C ILE A 146 19.83 -8.65 -17.33
N VAL A 147 20.84 -7.96 -16.79
CA VAL A 147 22.02 -7.53 -17.56
C VAL A 147 22.80 -8.72 -18.13
N ALA A 148 22.88 -9.85 -17.41
CA ALA A 148 23.49 -11.08 -17.90
C ALA A 148 22.70 -11.70 -19.07
N HIS A 149 21.38 -11.85 -18.94
CA HIS A 149 20.52 -12.38 -20.00
C HIS A 149 20.59 -11.53 -21.29
N LEU A 150 20.56 -10.20 -21.17
CA LEU A 150 20.72 -9.29 -22.33
C LEU A 150 22.10 -9.47 -23.01
N ARG A 151 23.17 -9.68 -22.23
CA ARG A 151 24.53 -9.94 -22.76
C ARG A 151 24.66 -11.33 -23.39
N MET A 152 23.91 -12.34 -22.95
CA MET A 152 23.83 -13.65 -23.62
C MET A 152 23.25 -13.53 -25.04
N GLY A 153 22.30 -12.62 -25.26
CA GLY A 153 21.83 -12.20 -26.59
C GLY A 153 22.83 -11.37 -27.41
N LYS A 154 24.08 -11.22 -26.94
CA LYS A 154 25.14 -10.35 -27.49
C LYS A 154 24.78 -8.86 -27.57
N ALA A 155 23.76 -8.40 -26.85
CA ALA A 155 23.39 -7.00 -26.86
C ALA A 155 24.38 -6.12 -26.07
N ILE A 156 24.63 -4.91 -26.58
CA ILE A 156 25.40 -3.87 -25.91
C ILE A 156 24.48 -3.22 -24.86
N VAL A 157 24.56 -3.67 -23.62
CA VAL A 157 23.80 -3.07 -22.50
C VAL A 157 24.44 -1.75 -22.11
N VAL A 158 23.67 -0.66 -22.14
CA VAL A 158 24.06 0.69 -21.70
C VAL A 158 23.24 1.05 -20.47
N GLN A 159 23.93 1.31 -19.35
CA GLN A 159 23.30 1.73 -18.11
C GLN A 159 23.26 3.25 -18.01
N SER A 160 22.10 3.83 -17.72
CA SER A 160 21.88 5.28 -17.63
C SER A 160 21.21 5.70 -16.32
N SER A 161 21.51 6.92 -15.86
CA SER A 161 20.93 7.52 -14.64
C SER A 161 19.67 8.36 -14.88
N GLY A 162 19.33 8.65 -16.14
CA GLY A 162 18.09 9.34 -16.55
C GLY A 162 16.91 8.39 -16.76
N SER A 163 15.81 8.90 -17.32
CA SER A 163 14.64 8.09 -17.66
C SER A 163 14.95 7.15 -18.82
N ILE A 164 14.23 6.03 -18.88
CA ILE A 164 14.25 5.07 -20.01
C ILE A 164 13.90 5.80 -21.33
N CYS A 165 13.06 6.84 -21.26
CA CYS A 165 12.64 7.65 -22.40
C CYS A 165 13.75 8.58 -22.96
N ASP A 166 14.82 8.84 -22.20
CA ASP A 166 15.88 9.79 -22.58
C ASP A 166 17.00 9.14 -23.43
N ALA A 167 16.78 7.91 -23.92
CA ALA A 167 17.74 7.16 -24.70
C ALA A 167 18.08 7.89 -26.03
N PRO A 168 19.36 8.24 -26.29
CA PRO A 168 19.71 9.10 -27.42
C PRO A 168 19.51 8.39 -28.76
N GLN A 169 18.66 8.97 -29.62
CA GLN A 169 18.45 8.51 -30.99
C GLN A 169 19.79 8.46 -31.76
N GLN A 170 20.17 7.28 -32.23
CA GLN A 170 21.37 7.14 -33.06
C GLN A 170 21.03 7.36 -34.53
N ILE A 171 21.73 8.31 -35.16
CA ILE A 171 21.47 8.84 -36.52
C ILE A 171 21.37 7.74 -37.61
N ASN A 172 22.04 6.60 -37.43
CA ASN A 172 22.06 5.48 -38.38
C ASN A 172 21.34 4.21 -37.88
N GLY A 173 20.60 4.24 -36.77
CA GLY A 173 19.93 3.05 -36.21
C GLY A 173 18.41 3.15 -36.13
N ILE A 174 17.75 2.03 -35.88
CA ILE A 174 16.29 1.94 -35.71
C ILE A 174 15.92 1.81 -34.22
N LEU A 175 15.02 2.68 -33.74
CA LEU A 175 14.38 2.55 -32.43
C LEU A 175 13.31 1.45 -32.48
N ILE A 176 13.40 0.49 -31.56
CA ILE A 176 12.46 -0.61 -31.38
C ILE A 176 11.86 -0.50 -29.97
N GLN A 177 10.63 -0.01 -29.86
CA GLN A 177 9.92 0.25 -28.61
C GLN A 177 8.41 0.02 -28.79
N GLU A 178 7.71 -0.48 -27.77
CA GLU A 178 6.27 -0.76 -27.85
C GLU A 178 5.41 0.52 -27.79
N ASP A 179 5.89 1.57 -27.11
CA ASP A 179 5.13 2.81 -26.88
C ASP A 179 5.17 3.76 -28.09
N ALA A 180 3.98 4.17 -28.53
CA ALA A 180 3.82 5.19 -29.56
C ALA A 180 4.01 6.61 -28.98
N SER A 181 4.73 7.46 -29.74
CA SER A 181 4.94 8.88 -29.41
C SER A 181 4.81 9.74 -30.67
N SER A 182 4.80 11.07 -30.55
CA SER A 182 4.52 11.96 -31.69
C SER A 182 5.54 11.78 -32.83
N GLY A 183 5.11 11.19 -33.94
CA GLY A 183 5.97 10.86 -35.09
C GLY A 183 6.59 9.45 -35.05
N TYR A 184 6.29 8.65 -34.03
CA TYR A 184 6.74 7.26 -33.87
C TYR A 184 5.54 6.34 -33.66
N HIS A 185 5.03 5.80 -34.77
CA HIS A 185 3.80 4.99 -34.81
C HIS A 185 3.94 3.67 -35.61
N GLU A 186 4.78 3.65 -36.66
CA GLU A 186 4.97 2.48 -37.53
C GLU A 186 5.45 1.24 -36.76
N ILE A 187 6.48 1.40 -35.92
CA ILE A 187 7.05 0.28 -35.15
C ILE A 187 6.05 -0.26 -34.10
N PRO A 188 5.40 0.58 -33.24
CA PRO A 188 4.29 0.14 -32.39
C PRO A 188 3.16 -0.60 -33.12
N GLN A 189 2.78 -0.14 -34.33
CA GLN A 189 1.77 -0.84 -35.14
C GLN A 189 2.27 -2.22 -35.59
N LEU A 190 3.51 -2.33 -36.10
CA LEU A 190 4.09 -3.61 -36.51
C LEU A 190 4.27 -4.59 -35.33
N ILE A 191 4.46 -4.07 -34.11
CA ILE A 191 4.48 -4.85 -32.87
C ILE A 191 3.07 -5.40 -32.57
N ALA A 192 2.03 -4.57 -32.67
CA ALA A 192 0.64 -5.01 -32.55
C ALA A 192 0.25 -6.03 -33.64
N GLU A 193 0.71 -5.84 -34.88
CA GLU A 193 0.54 -6.82 -35.97
C GLU A 193 1.19 -8.16 -35.63
N GLY A 194 2.41 -8.15 -35.06
CA GLY A 194 3.11 -9.37 -34.64
C GLY A 194 2.38 -10.16 -33.55
N TYR A 195 1.75 -9.47 -32.60
CA TYR A 195 0.94 -10.15 -31.57
C TYR A 195 -0.31 -10.85 -32.12
N SER A 196 -0.76 -10.56 -33.35
CA SER A 196 -1.96 -11.19 -33.94
C SER A 196 -1.88 -12.73 -34.02
N THR A 197 -0.68 -13.32 -34.07
CA THR A 197 -0.46 -14.77 -34.06
C THR A 197 -1.05 -15.47 -32.83
N ILE A 198 -1.03 -14.83 -31.65
CA ILE A 198 -1.60 -15.41 -30.41
C ILE A 198 -3.10 -15.67 -30.61
N MET A 199 -3.79 -14.71 -31.22
CA MET A 199 -5.24 -14.73 -31.44
C MET A 199 -5.63 -15.71 -32.57
N HIS A 200 -4.79 -15.86 -33.59
CA HIS A 200 -4.93 -16.92 -34.59
C HIS A 200 -4.71 -18.33 -34.00
N GLU A 201 -3.78 -18.49 -33.07
CA GLU A 201 -3.61 -19.75 -32.33
C GLU A 201 -4.82 -20.06 -31.46
N ILE A 202 -5.36 -19.06 -30.73
CA ILE A 202 -6.58 -19.22 -29.93
C ILE A 202 -7.75 -19.70 -30.80
N ASP A 203 -8.01 -19.06 -31.95
CA ASP A 203 -9.08 -19.47 -32.88
C ASP A 203 -8.93 -20.94 -33.33
N HIS A 204 -7.71 -21.36 -33.63
CA HIS A 204 -7.40 -22.72 -34.06
C HIS A 204 -7.52 -23.73 -32.89
N GLN A 205 -7.09 -23.36 -31.70
CA GLN A 205 -7.17 -24.19 -30.49
C GLN A 205 -8.62 -24.35 -30.00
N LEU A 206 -9.48 -23.34 -30.21
CA LEU A 206 -10.93 -23.41 -30.02
C LEU A 206 -11.68 -24.18 -31.11
N SER A 207 -11.00 -24.72 -32.12
CA SER A 207 -11.56 -25.61 -33.15
C SER A 207 -12.80 -25.06 -33.89
N GLY A 208 -12.88 -23.73 -34.03
CA GLY A 208 -13.99 -23.04 -34.71
C GLY A 208 -15.04 -22.40 -33.79
N GLU A 209 -14.97 -22.63 -32.48
CA GLU A 209 -15.74 -21.83 -31.51
C GLU A 209 -15.10 -20.44 -31.32
N GLN A 210 -15.92 -19.40 -31.15
CA GLN A 210 -15.43 -18.03 -30.88
C GLN A 210 -15.47 -17.73 -29.38
N PRO A 211 -14.43 -17.08 -28.81
CA PRO A 211 -14.45 -16.66 -27.42
C PRO A 211 -15.52 -15.58 -27.20
N SER A 212 -16.34 -15.75 -26.16
CA SER A 212 -17.35 -14.77 -25.75
C SER A 212 -16.71 -13.56 -25.07
N LEU A 213 -15.60 -13.79 -24.35
CA LEU A 213 -14.79 -12.76 -23.71
C LEU A 213 -13.29 -13.09 -23.81
N VAL A 214 -12.47 -12.11 -24.18
CA VAL A 214 -11.00 -12.17 -24.03
C VAL A 214 -10.56 -11.15 -22.99
N VAL A 215 -9.74 -11.58 -22.03
CA VAL A 215 -9.21 -10.77 -20.92
C VAL A 215 -7.70 -10.66 -21.04
N CYS A 216 -7.19 -9.43 -21.15
CA CYS A 216 -5.77 -9.16 -21.42
C CYS A 216 -5.18 -8.15 -20.42
N PRO A 217 -4.01 -8.43 -19.82
CA PRO A 217 -3.19 -7.41 -19.17
C PRO A 217 -2.83 -6.29 -20.16
N ALA A 218 -2.91 -5.03 -19.73
CA ALA A 218 -2.87 -3.86 -20.61
C ALA A 218 -1.65 -2.93 -20.38
N GLY A 219 -0.55 -3.46 -19.83
CA GLY A 219 0.68 -2.70 -19.59
C GLY A 219 1.30 -2.14 -20.88
N ALA A 220 1.69 -3.01 -21.81
CA ALA A 220 2.04 -2.62 -23.18
C ALA A 220 0.78 -2.64 -24.05
N ARG A 221 0.33 -1.45 -24.49
CA ARG A 221 -0.99 -1.28 -25.15
C ARG A 221 -1.12 -2.01 -26.50
N SER A 222 0.01 -2.32 -27.15
CA SER A 222 0.08 -2.97 -28.46
C SER A 222 -0.52 -4.40 -28.47
N LEU A 223 -0.44 -5.14 -27.36
CA LEU A 223 -1.10 -6.45 -27.25
C LEU A 223 -2.62 -6.31 -27.15
N ALA A 224 -3.12 -5.37 -26.33
CA ALA A 224 -4.55 -5.06 -26.24
C ALA A 224 -5.11 -4.59 -27.60
N GLN A 225 -4.36 -3.75 -28.33
CA GLN A 225 -4.69 -3.33 -29.69
C GLN A 225 -4.80 -4.54 -30.64
N ALA A 226 -3.90 -5.52 -30.55
CA ALA A 226 -3.94 -6.72 -31.38
C ALA A 226 -5.20 -7.57 -31.13
N VAL A 227 -5.59 -7.73 -29.85
CA VAL A 227 -6.83 -8.45 -29.47
C VAL A 227 -8.06 -7.74 -30.03
N VAL A 228 -8.12 -6.41 -29.94
CA VAL A 228 -9.20 -5.59 -30.50
C VAL A 228 -9.23 -5.68 -32.03
N ALA A 229 -8.10 -5.49 -32.72
CA ALA A 229 -8.03 -5.53 -34.17
C ALA A 229 -8.53 -6.88 -34.75
N HIS A 230 -8.19 -7.99 -34.10
CA HIS A 230 -8.57 -9.34 -34.52
C HIS A 230 -10.03 -9.68 -34.21
N TYR A 231 -10.49 -9.47 -32.96
CA TYR A 231 -11.85 -9.85 -32.54
C TYR A 231 -12.92 -8.77 -32.80
N LYS A 232 -12.52 -7.55 -33.21
CA LYS A 232 -13.43 -6.53 -33.76
C LYS A 232 -13.28 -6.35 -35.27
N ALA A 233 -12.58 -7.23 -35.97
CA ALA A 233 -12.68 -7.29 -37.43
C ALA A 233 -14.16 -7.42 -37.87
N SER A 234 -14.50 -6.88 -39.03
CA SER A 234 -15.88 -6.76 -39.54
C SER A 234 -16.67 -8.08 -39.58
N GLU A 235 -15.97 -9.21 -39.71
CA GLU A 235 -16.53 -10.57 -39.78
C GLU A 235 -16.76 -11.24 -38.41
N ARG A 236 -16.28 -10.65 -37.30
CA ARG A 236 -16.03 -11.35 -36.02
C ARG A 236 -16.68 -10.72 -34.78
N LYS A 237 -17.70 -9.89 -34.98
CA LYS A 237 -18.29 -8.94 -34.00
C LYS A 237 -18.89 -9.52 -32.70
N SER A 238 -18.80 -10.83 -32.43
CA SER A 238 -19.46 -11.48 -31.28
C SER A 238 -18.72 -11.24 -29.95
N THR A 239 -17.39 -11.31 -29.98
CA THR A 239 -16.49 -11.34 -28.82
C THR A 239 -16.47 -10.01 -28.05
N SER A 240 -16.54 -10.09 -26.71
CA SER A 240 -16.19 -8.98 -25.81
C SER A 240 -14.70 -8.95 -25.52
N PHE A 241 -14.16 -7.77 -25.26
CA PHE A 241 -12.77 -7.58 -24.82
C PHE A 241 -12.74 -6.82 -23.48
N MET A 242 -11.89 -7.27 -22.56
CA MET A 242 -11.63 -6.61 -21.27
C MET A 242 -10.12 -6.41 -21.08
N ALA A 243 -9.71 -5.16 -20.93
CA ALA A 243 -8.35 -4.75 -20.60
C ALA A 243 -8.18 -4.62 -19.08
N VAL A 244 -7.04 -5.08 -18.56
CA VAL A 244 -6.72 -5.11 -17.12
C VAL A 244 -5.48 -4.27 -16.83
N GLU A 245 -5.58 -3.30 -15.93
CA GLU A 245 -4.44 -2.53 -15.40
C GLU A 245 -4.29 -2.72 -13.88
N PRO A 246 -3.09 -2.59 -13.29
CA PRO A 246 -2.93 -2.54 -11.84
C PRO A 246 -3.41 -1.18 -11.29
N ASP A 247 -4.00 -1.14 -10.10
CA ASP A 247 -4.53 0.08 -9.48
C ASP A 247 -3.45 1.17 -9.29
N THR A 248 -2.20 0.75 -9.10
CA THR A 248 -1.00 1.59 -8.97
C THR A 248 -0.56 2.27 -10.27
N ALA A 249 -0.92 1.73 -11.45
CA ALA A 249 -0.51 2.25 -12.76
C ALA A 249 -1.63 2.24 -13.82
N GLY A 250 -2.90 2.36 -13.40
CA GLY A 250 -4.09 2.39 -14.25
C GLY A 250 -4.24 3.65 -15.12
N LEU A 251 -3.31 3.87 -16.05
CA LEU A 251 -3.22 5.07 -16.87
C LEU A 251 -4.33 5.16 -17.93
N LEU A 252 -4.78 4.03 -18.48
CA LEU A 252 -5.88 4.00 -19.45
C LEU A 252 -7.23 4.22 -18.74
N TRP A 253 -7.44 3.62 -17.57
CA TRP A 253 -8.60 3.91 -16.71
C TRP A 253 -8.63 5.38 -16.26
N GLN A 254 -7.50 5.95 -15.84
CA GLN A 254 -7.40 7.39 -15.50
C GLN A 254 -7.66 8.31 -16.71
N TRP A 255 -7.23 7.92 -17.91
CA TRP A 255 -7.47 8.71 -19.12
C TRP A 255 -8.96 8.70 -19.51
N GLU A 256 -9.57 7.51 -19.59
CA GLU A 256 -10.99 7.33 -19.92
C GLU A 256 -11.93 8.02 -18.93
N THR A 257 -11.62 7.99 -17.63
CA THR A 257 -12.45 8.64 -16.60
C THR A 257 -12.35 10.17 -16.61
N ARG A 258 -11.19 10.73 -16.99
CA ARG A 258 -10.99 12.20 -17.06
C ARG A 258 -11.55 12.84 -18.34
N HIS A 259 -11.51 12.17 -19.49
CA HIS A 259 -11.92 12.75 -20.78
C HIS A 259 -13.45 12.70 -21.02
N ARG A 260 -14.25 12.99 -19.99
CA ARG A 260 -15.72 12.99 -20.03
C ARG A 260 -16.36 14.22 -20.70
N GLU A 261 -15.63 15.32 -20.84
CA GLU A 261 -16.22 16.64 -21.16
C GLU A 261 -15.92 17.18 -22.56
N ASN A 262 -15.10 16.53 -23.38
CA ASN A 262 -14.79 17.00 -24.74
C ASN A 262 -15.08 15.93 -25.80
N GLN A 263 -15.79 16.34 -26.86
CA GLN A 263 -16.18 15.49 -27.98
C GLN A 263 -14.97 15.15 -28.85
N PHE A 264 -14.52 13.90 -28.77
CA PHE A 264 -13.77 13.23 -29.84
C PHE A 264 -14.49 11.92 -30.17
N ASN A 265 -14.54 11.59 -31.47
CA ASN A 265 -15.46 10.60 -32.03
C ASN A 265 -15.40 9.22 -31.34
N ASP A 266 -16.53 8.52 -31.38
CA ASP A 266 -16.58 7.06 -31.24
C ASP A 266 -15.55 6.37 -32.16
N HIS A 267 -15.14 5.14 -31.78
CA HIS A 267 -15.02 3.96 -32.66
C HIS A 267 -14.08 2.81 -32.17
N ASP A 268 -13.35 2.91 -31.03
CA ASP A 268 -12.39 1.84 -30.63
C ASP A 268 -12.35 1.40 -29.14
N ARG A 269 -13.12 2.01 -28.21
CA ARG A 269 -12.87 1.86 -26.75
C ARG A 269 -13.28 0.49 -26.16
N ALA A 270 -12.38 -0.13 -25.40
CA ALA A 270 -12.55 -1.39 -24.68
C ALA A 270 -13.42 -1.31 -23.41
N LYS A 271 -13.70 -2.45 -22.78
CA LYS A 271 -14.12 -2.53 -21.36
C LYS A 271 -12.86 -2.57 -20.49
N LEU A 272 -12.82 -1.83 -19.39
CA LEU A 272 -11.58 -1.57 -18.63
C LEU A 272 -11.78 -1.77 -17.13
N ILE A 273 -10.92 -2.59 -16.53
CA ILE A 273 -11.00 -2.98 -15.13
C ILE A 273 -9.63 -2.82 -14.46
N THR A 274 -9.59 -2.34 -13.22
CA THR A 274 -8.35 -2.29 -12.44
C THR A 274 -8.35 -3.38 -11.37
N ILE A 275 -7.17 -3.90 -11.04
CA ILE A 275 -6.94 -4.88 -9.98
C ILE A 275 -5.81 -4.43 -9.07
N SER A 276 -5.81 -4.91 -7.85
CA SER A 276 -4.68 -4.74 -6.94
C SER A 276 -3.51 -5.69 -7.25
N ASP A 277 -2.31 -5.26 -6.85
CA ASP A 277 -1.12 -6.12 -6.84
C ASP A 277 -1.32 -7.37 -5.93
N TYR A 278 -2.21 -7.28 -4.93
CA TYR A 278 -2.55 -8.41 -4.06
C TYR A 278 -3.50 -9.42 -4.71
N GLU A 279 -4.57 -8.98 -5.40
CA GLU A 279 -5.42 -9.87 -6.19
C GLU A 279 -4.60 -10.55 -7.30
N ALA A 280 -3.70 -9.81 -7.95
CA ALA A 280 -2.73 -10.33 -8.90
C ALA A 280 -1.80 -11.39 -8.26
N HIS A 281 -1.27 -11.15 -7.06
CA HIS A 281 -0.48 -12.12 -6.30
C HIS A 281 -1.31 -13.38 -5.92
N ARG A 282 -2.54 -13.21 -5.44
CA ARG A 282 -3.46 -14.31 -5.11
C ARG A 282 -3.77 -15.19 -6.32
N ALA A 283 -4.05 -14.58 -7.47
CA ALA A 283 -4.26 -15.29 -8.73
C ALA A 283 -2.96 -15.97 -9.24
N SER A 284 -1.79 -15.38 -9.00
CA SER A 284 -0.49 -16.01 -9.33
C SER A 284 -0.25 -17.28 -8.52
N LEU A 285 -0.64 -17.30 -7.23
CA LEU A 285 -0.62 -18.53 -6.41
C LEU A 285 -1.65 -19.56 -6.89
N GLU A 286 -2.85 -19.13 -7.30
CA GLU A 286 -3.87 -20.02 -7.89
C GLU A 286 -3.39 -20.67 -9.19
N LEU A 287 -2.78 -19.90 -10.10
CA LEU A 287 -2.21 -20.45 -11.33
C LEU A 287 -1.06 -21.43 -11.07
N GLN A 288 -0.25 -21.18 -10.03
CA GLN A 288 0.84 -22.09 -9.64
C GLN A 288 0.32 -23.45 -9.13
N THR A 289 -0.79 -23.51 -8.38
CA THR A 289 -1.38 -24.81 -7.98
C THR A 289 -2.02 -25.54 -9.17
N LEU A 290 -2.42 -24.81 -10.21
CA LEU A 290 -2.88 -25.34 -11.50
C LEU A 290 -1.73 -25.63 -12.50
N GLY A 291 -0.48 -25.58 -12.04
CA GLY A 291 0.72 -25.95 -12.83
C GLY A 291 1.25 -24.87 -13.77
N VAL A 292 0.73 -23.64 -13.72
CA VAL A 292 1.15 -22.52 -14.56
C VAL A 292 2.04 -21.55 -13.79
N ALA A 293 3.29 -21.38 -14.24
CA ALA A 293 4.29 -20.52 -13.61
C ALA A 293 4.12 -19.02 -13.96
N ALA A 294 2.94 -18.46 -13.68
CA ALA A 294 2.59 -17.07 -13.95
C ALA A 294 3.02 -16.12 -12.82
N GLY A 295 3.53 -14.93 -13.16
CA GLY A 295 3.75 -13.83 -12.20
C GLY A 295 2.45 -13.08 -11.86
N PRO A 296 2.47 -12.09 -10.94
CA PRO A 296 1.30 -11.27 -10.64
C PRO A 296 0.72 -10.57 -11.87
N SER A 297 1.58 -9.91 -12.66
CA SER A 297 1.19 -9.19 -13.89
C SER A 297 0.53 -10.10 -14.93
N ASP A 298 0.85 -11.38 -14.90
CA ASP A 298 0.39 -12.41 -15.86
C ASP A 298 -0.91 -13.07 -15.39
N ALA A 299 -1.02 -13.27 -14.08
CA ALA A 299 -2.23 -13.71 -13.40
C ALA A 299 -3.31 -12.60 -13.32
N ALA A 300 -2.99 -11.38 -13.76
CA ALA A 300 -3.90 -10.24 -13.78
C ALA A 300 -5.20 -10.53 -14.54
N SER A 301 -5.15 -11.31 -15.62
CA SER A 301 -6.34 -11.71 -16.37
C SER A 301 -7.27 -12.62 -15.55
N LEU A 302 -6.72 -13.54 -14.74
CA LEU A 302 -7.49 -14.36 -13.79
C LEU A 302 -8.01 -13.52 -12.62
N ALA A 303 -7.18 -12.67 -12.01
CA ALA A 303 -7.59 -11.76 -10.94
C ALA A 303 -8.78 -10.88 -11.37
N ALA A 304 -8.74 -10.35 -12.59
CA ALA A 304 -9.83 -9.57 -13.16
C ALA A 304 -11.13 -10.37 -13.33
N LEU A 305 -11.06 -11.62 -13.82
CA LEU A 305 -12.22 -12.52 -13.92
C LEU A 305 -12.79 -12.87 -12.52
N ARG A 306 -11.91 -13.18 -11.56
CA ARG A 306 -12.24 -13.51 -10.16
C ARG A 306 -12.94 -12.36 -9.43
N ALA A 307 -12.61 -11.11 -9.76
CA ALA A 307 -13.12 -9.93 -9.09
C ALA A 307 -14.42 -9.35 -9.71
N LEU A 308 -15.04 -10.01 -10.70
CA LEU A 308 -16.32 -9.58 -11.28
C LEU A 308 -17.52 -9.97 -10.40
N SER A 309 -18.39 -9.00 -10.13
CA SER A 309 -19.72 -9.25 -9.56
C SER A 309 -20.72 -9.79 -10.59
N GLU A 310 -21.82 -10.39 -10.15
CA GLU A 310 -22.84 -10.96 -11.05
C GLU A 310 -23.50 -9.92 -11.99
N SER A 311 -23.64 -8.67 -11.52
CA SER A 311 -24.09 -7.56 -12.37
C SER A 311 -23.06 -7.19 -13.44
N GLU A 312 -21.77 -7.23 -13.11
CA GLU A 312 -20.70 -7.02 -14.09
C GLU A 312 -20.58 -8.18 -15.08
N LYS A 313 -20.68 -9.44 -14.63
CA LYS A 313 -20.81 -10.62 -15.52
C LYS A 313 -21.98 -10.47 -16.50
N THR A 314 -23.13 -9.99 -16.00
CA THR A 314 -24.31 -9.70 -16.82
C THR A 314 -24.06 -8.59 -17.84
N LEU A 315 -23.40 -7.49 -17.45
CA LEU A 315 -22.98 -6.41 -18.37
C LEU A 315 -21.92 -6.87 -19.38
N LEU A 316 -21.06 -7.82 -19.01
CA LEU A 316 -20.14 -8.46 -19.94
C LEU A 316 -20.87 -9.33 -20.96
N GLY A 317 -22.06 -9.82 -20.63
CA GLY A 317 -22.86 -10.76 -21.42
C GLY A 317 -22.46 -12.22 -21.21
N LEU A 318 -21.86 -12.54 -20.06
CA LEU A 318 -21.45 -13.90 -19.71
C LEU A 318 -22.64 -14.74 -19.24
N ASN A 319 -22.62 -16.02 -19.62
CA ASN A 319 -23.64 -17.01 -19.30
C ASN A 319 -23.04 -18.44 -19.36
N GLN A 320 -23.86 -19.46 -19.10
CA GLN A 320 -23.45 -20.87 -19.11
C GLN A 320 -22.94 -21.39 -20.46
N ASP A 321 -23.24 -20.72 -21.58
CA ASP A 321 -22.71 -21.04 -22.91
C ASP A 321 -21.38 -20.33 -23.22
N SER A 322 -20.96 -19.37 -22.38
CA SER A 322 -19.83 -18.48 -22.69
C SER A 322 -18.47 -19.15 -22.57
N VAL A 323 -17.59 -18.88 -23.54
CA VAL A 323 -16.16 -19.24 -23.48
C VAL A 323 -15.34 -18.01 -23.15
N VAL A 324 -14.54 -18.07 -22.09
CA VAL A 324 -13.63 -17.00 -21.66
C VAL A 324 -12.19 -17.40 -21.94
N VAL A 325 -11.41 -16.49 -22.54
CA VAL A 325 -9.97 -16.65 -22.74
C VAL A 325 -9.21 -15.61 -21.93
N LEU A 326 -8.31 -16.09 -21.09
CA LEU A 326 -7.38 -15.31 -20.28
C LEU A 326 -6.01 -15.33 -20.94
N ILE A 327 -5.33 -14.19 -21.04
CA ILE A 327 -3.96 -14.12 -21.57
C ILE A 327 -2.97 -14.02 -20.41
N CYS A 328 -2.00 -14.94 -20.39
CA CYS A 328 -0.83 -14.96 -19.49
C CYS A 328 0.40 -14.60 -20.33
N THR A 329 1.03 -13.46 -20.04
CA THR A 329 1.96 -12.76 -20.95
C THR A 329 3.43 -13.17 -20.83
N GLU A 330 3.91 -13.41 -19.61
CA GLU A 330 5.30 -13.70 -19.30
C GLU A 330 5.47 -14.55 -18.04
N ARG A 331 6.71 -14.93 -17.76
CA ARG A 331 7.15 -15.62 -16.55
C ARG A 331 8.14 -14.72 -15.81
N ARG A 332 7.67 -14.04 -14.77
CA ARG A 332 8.55 -13.30 -13.85
C ARG A 332 9.17 -14.21 -12.76
N PRO A 333 10.30 -13.81 -12.14
CA PRO A 333 10.82 -14.50 -10.96
C PRO A 333 9.79 -14.55 -9.83
N THR A 334 9.75 -15.67 -9.10
CA THR A 334 8.84 -15.87 -7.97
C THR A 334 9.22 -15.07 -6.72
N SER A 335 10.43 -14.50 -6.68
CA SER A 335 10.94 -13.67 -5.59
C SER A 335 10.61 -12.19 -5.80
N TYR A 336 9.45 -11.76 -5.31
CA TYR A 336 9.08 -10.36 -5.12
C TYR A 336 8.60 -10.15 -3.69
N LYS A 337 8.62 -8.91 -3.20
CA LYS A 337 8.02 -8.57 -1.90
C LYS A 337 6.51 -8.78 -2.01
N THR A 338 5.96 -9.73 -1.26
CA THR A 338 4.51 -10.01 -1.23
C THR A 338 3.72 -8.71 -1.04
N PRO A 339 2.83 -8.35 -1.97
CA PRO A 339 1.95 -7.20 -1.79
C PRO A 339 1.10 -7.38 -0.54
N LYS A 340 0.92 -6.32 0.24
CA LYS A 340 -0.07 -6.31 1.32
C LYS A 340 -1.47 -6.35 0.71
N ASP A 341 -2.42 -6.93 1.42
CA ASP A 341 -3.83 -6.83 1.06
C ASP A 341 -4.25 -5.36 1.00
N VAL A 342 -4.75 -4.92 -0.16
CA VAL A 342 -5.30 -3.57 -0.38
C VAL A 342 -6.81 -3.62 -0.62
N ALA A 343 -7.50 -4.58 0.00
CA ALA A 343 -8.92 -4.42 0.35
C ALA A 343 -9.21 -3.12 1.15
N SER A 344 -8.16 -2.45 1.65
CA SER A 344 -8.15 -1.09 2.22
C SER A 344 -8.07 0.06 1.20
N ASP A 345 -7.93 -0.18 -0.11
CA ASP A 345 -8.14 0.84 -1.17
C ASP A 345 -9.64 1.18 -1.35
N ASP A 346 -10.40 1.04 -0.27
CA ASP A 346 -11.68 1.65 0.00
C ASP A 346 -11.51 3.18 -0.02
N ASN A 347 -11.51 3.75 -1.23
CA ASN A 347 -11.75 5.16 -1.41
C ASN A 347 -13.22 5.48 -1.11
N ARG A 348 -13.58 5.34 0.17
CA ARG A 348 -14.80 5.87 0.75
C ARG A 348 -14.88 7.39 0.64
N ASN A 349 -13.87 8.07 0.06
CA ASN A 349 -13.73 9.51 -0.08
C ASN A 349 -13.81 10.21 1.28
N ILE A 350 -13.12 9.63 2.26
CA ILE A 350 -12.67 10.30 3.48
C ILE A 350 -11.53 11.23 3.05
N GLU A 351 -11.64 12.51 3.37
CA GLU A 351 -10.56 13.48 3.14
C GLU A 351 -9.42 13.15 4.12
N TYR A 352 -8.18 13.08 3.65
CA TYR A 352 -7.05 12.74 4.52
C TYR A 352 -5.85 13.67 4.31
N HIS A 353 -5.09 13.88 5.39
CA HIS A 353 -3.92 14.75 5.43
C HIS A 353 -2.77 14.06 6.16
N TRP A 354 -1.57 14.18 5.59
CA TRP A 354 -0.33 13.63 6.15
C TRP A 354 0.44 14.75 6.87
N ILE A 355 0.81 14.53 8.12
CA ILE A 355 1.47 15.51 8.98
C ILE A 355 2.79 14.91 9.47
N GLU A 356 3.90 15.34 8.87
CA GLU A 356 5.25 14.87 9.24
C GLU A 356 6.29 16.02 9.32
N PRO A 357 6.13 17.01 10.22
CA PRO A 357 7.20 17.96 10.52
C PRO A 357 8.47 17.29 11.08
N THR A 358 8.33 16.23 11.87
CA THR A 358 9.44 15.36 12.29
C THR A 358 9.54 14.16 11.35
N ALA A 359 10.61 14.10 10.56
CA ALA A 359 10.85 12.99 9.62
C ALA A 359 10.92 11.63 10.35
N GLY A 360 10.21 10.63 9.82
CA GLY A 360 10.02 9.32 10.43
C GLY A 360 8.91 9.27 11.49
N ARG A 361 8.20 10.38 11.74
CA ARG A 361 7.06 10.47 12.67
C ARG A 361 5.80 11.03 12.00
N PRO A 362 5.23 10.31 11.02
CA PRO A 362 3.99 10.73 10.37
C PRO A 362 2.77 10.54 11.28
N SER A 363 1.94 11.57 11.36
CA SER A 363 0.56 11.52 11.83
C SER A 363 -0.40 11.66 10.65
N VAL A 364 -1.59 11.08 10.74
CA VAL A 364 -2.63 11.12 9.69
C VAL A 364 -3.93 11.65 10.27
N VAL A 365 -4.48 12.68 9.63
CA VAL A 365 -5.85 13.14 9.88
C VAL A 365 -6.77 12.59 8.81
N GLY A 366 -7.91 12.00 9.20
CA GLY A 366 -8.95 11.53 8.28
C GLY A 366 -10.30 12.15 8.62
N ILE A 367 -11.10 12.56 7.64
CA ILE A 367 -12.28 13.41 7.86
C ILE A 367 -13.47 12.95 7.00
N ALA A 368 -14.59 12.69 7.68
CA ALA A 368 -15.91 12.70 7.06
C ALA A 368 -16.51 14.11 7.24
N ARG A 369 -16.46 14.91 6.17
CA ARG A 369 -16.98 16.28 6.19
C ARG A 369 -18.50 16.30 6.33
N GLY A 370 -19.00 17.17 7.21
CA GLY A 370 -20.41 17.50 7.35
C GLY A 370 -20.88 18.52 6.32
N SER A 371 -22.18 18.82 6.36
CA SER A 371 -22.84 19.81 5.50
C SER A 371 -22.78 21.26 6.01
N GLY A 372 -22.31 21.47 7.24
CA GLY A 372 -22.02 22.79 7.82
C GLY A 372 -22.89 23.17 9.04
N GLY A 373 -22.23 23.69 10.08
CA GLY A 373 -22.87 24.33 11.23
C GLY A 373 -23.43 23.38 12.31
N GLY A 374 -23.03 22.12 12.32
CA GLY A 374 -23.11 21.24 13.49
C GLY A 374 -21.74 21.09 14.15
N ASN A 375 -21.70 20.60 15.39
CA ASN A 375 -20.46 20.46 16.17
C ASN A 375 -19.56 19.36 15.58
N SER A 376 -18.24 19.56 15.61
CA SER A 376 -17.25 18.62 15.10
C SER A 376 -16.65 17.73 16.20
N LEU A 377 -16.49 16.44 15.92
CA LEU A 377 -16.01 15.43 16.88
C LEU A 377 -14.72 14.76 16.38
N MET A 378 -13.68 14.75 17.22
CA MET A 378 -12.40 14.10 16.94
C MET A 378 -12.24 12.79 17.72
N PHE A 379 -11.97 11.68 17.03
CA PHE A 379 -11.43 10.46 17.62
C PHE A 379 -9.90 10.52 17.54
N ASN A 380 -9.23 10.66 18.69
CA ASN A 380 -7.77 10.75 18.79
C ASN A 380 -7.17 9.43 19.28
N GLY A 381 -6.02 9.05 18.72
CA GLY A 381 -5.25 7.91 19.20
C GLY A 381 -3.90 7.72 18.51
N HIS A 382 -2.94 7.12 19.22
CA HIS A 382 -1.59 6.89 18.72
C HIS A 382 -1.46 5.62 17.87
N MET A 383 -0.52 5.65 16.93
CA MET A 383 -0.20 4.56 16.00
C MET A 383 1.06 3.77 16.40
N ASP A 384 2.01 4.41 17.09
CA ASP A 384 3.21 3.79 17.64
C ASP A 384 2.90 3.00 18.92
N THR A 385 3.91 2.30 19.41
CA THR A 385 3.85 1.46 20.61
C THR A 385 5.23 1.35 21.26
N VAL A 386 5.28 1.05 22.56
CA VAL A 386 6.51 0.64 23.25
C VAL A 386 7.26 -0.50 22.54
N ALA A 387 8.54 -0.62 22.90
CA ALA A 387 9.47 -1.58 22.33
C ALA A 387 8.94 -3.03 22.27
N LEU A 388 9.32 -3.72 21.18
CA LEU A 388 8.95 -5.11 20.88
C LEU A 388 9.75 -6.15 21.69
N VAL A 389 10.63 -5.70 22.60
CA VAL A 389 11.69 -6.51 23.20
C VAL A 389 11.12 -7.65 24.05
N GLY A 390 11.46 -8.88 23.68
CA GLY A 390 11.12 -10.08 24.42
C GLY A 390 9.68 -10.58 24.23
N TYR A 391 8.89 -10.01 23.33
CA TYR A 391 7.64 -10.65 22.89
C TYR A 391 7.94 -12.01 22.23
N ASN A 392 7.02 -12.97 22.33
CA ASN A 392 7.19 -14.28 21.73
C ASN A 392 6.55 -14.29 20.32
N GLY A 393 7.27 -14.77 19.30
CA GLY A 393 6.80 -14.74 17.92
C GLY A 393 6.91 -13.34 17.29
N ASP A 394 6.01 -13.01 16.36
CA ASP A 394 5.90 -11.66 15.78
C ASP A 394 4.84 -10.85 16.56
N PRO A 395 5.23 -9.83 17.35
CA PRO A 395 4.29 -8.99 18.11
C PRO A 395 3.36 -8.14 17.24
N LEU A 396 3.67 -7.94 15.96
CA LEU A 396 2.91 -7.09 15.03
C LEU A 396 1.95 -7.90 14.14
N ASN A 397 1.99 -9.23 14.21
CA ASN A 397 1.04 -10.12 13.56
C ASN A 397 0.02 -10.64 14.60
N PRO A 398 -1.18 -10.06 14.71
CA PRO A 398 -2.10 -10.34 15.81
C PRO A 398 -2.68 -11.75 15.74
N LEU A 399 -2.80 -12.40 16.91
CA LEU A 399 -3.48 -13.69 17.07
C LEU A 399 -4.86 -13.46 17.69
N ILE A 400 -5.91 -14.02 17.08
CA ILE A 400 -7.25 -14.04 17.69
C ILE A 400 -7.47 -15.41 18.31
N SER A 401 -7.72 -15.48 19.61
CA SER A 401 -8.05 -16.71 20.36
C SER A 401 -9.02 -16.39 21.48
N ASP A 402 -9.96 -17.30 21.76
CA ASP A 402 -10.82 -17.27 22.96
C ASP A 402 -11.60 -15.95 23.17
N GLY A 403 -11.94 -15.27 22.07
CA GLY A 403 -12.65 -13.97 22.09
C GLY A 403 -11.75 -12.74 22.24
N ASN A 404 -10.43 -12.90 22.29
CA ASN A 404 -9.45 -11.84 22.48
C ASN A 404 -8.48 -11.70 21.30
N ILE A 405 -7.98 -10.49 21.06
CA ILE A 405 -6.91 -10.20 20.09
C ILE A 405 -5.60 -9.97 20.87
N TYR A 406 -4.61 -10.83 20.66
CA TYR A 406 -3.28 -10.77 21.27
C TYR A 406 -2.27 -10.12 20.31
N GLY A 407 -1.50 -9.14 20.78
CA GLY A 407 -0.49 -8.45 19.98
C GLY A 407 -0.06 -7.10 20.58
N ARG A 408 1.11 -6.58 20.18
CA ARG A 408 1.63 -5.30 20.70
C ARG A 408 0.80 -4.13 20.18
N GLY A 409 0.24 -3.36 21.11
CA GLY A 409 -0.69 -2.27 20.87
C GLY A 409 -2.07 -2.73 20.40
N SER A 410 -2.42 -4.01 20.58
CA SER A 410 -3.79 -4.50 20.31
C SER A 410 -4.78 -3.87 21.28
N ALA A 411 -4.42 -3.78 22.55
CA ALA A 411 -5.13 -2.98 23.54
C ALA A 411 -4.74 -1.51 23.40
N ASP A 412 -3.45 -1.19 23.35
CA ASP A 412 -2.92 0.16 23.54
C ASP A 412 -2.23 0.77 22.29
N MET A 413 -2.92 1.49 21.41
CA MET A 413 -4.36 1.75 21.39
C MET A 413 -5.03 1.46 20.03
N LYS A 414 -4.46 0.54 19.24
CA LYS A 414 -4.83 0.32 17.83
C LYS A 414 -6.27 -0.13 17.64
N SER A 415 -6.86 -0.87 18.60
CA SER A 415 -8.27 -1.27 18.50
C SER A 415 -9.24 -0.11 18.77
N GLY A 416 -8.88 0.83 19.65
CA GLY A 416 -9.63 2.07 19.83
C GLY A 416 -9.48 3.01 18.62
N LEU A 417 -8.27 3.10 18.06
CA LEU A 417 -8.03 3.82 16.81
C LEU A 417 -8.83 3.23 15.65
N ALA A 418 -8.89 1.89 15.53
CA ALA A 418 -9.72 1.19 14.56
C ALA A 418 -11.23 1.46 14.76
N ALA A 419 -11.70 1.58 16.02
CA ALA A 419 -13.07 1.99 16.28
C ALA A 419 -13.35 3.43 15.79
N GLY A 420 -12.41 4.35 15.99
CA GLY A 420 -12.46 5.70 15.43
C GLY A 420 -12.46 5.73 13.90
N MET A 421 -11.64 4.88 13.26
CA MET A 421 -11.64 4.70 11.79
C MET A 421 -13.02 4.25 11.29
N VAL A 422 -13.64 3.26 11.94
CA VAL A 422 -14.98 2.78 11.59
C VAL A 422 -16.05 3.85 11.82
N ALA A 423 -15.92 4.68 12.87
CA ALA A 423 -16.85 5.79 13.12
C ALA A 423 -16.82 6.84 11.99
N VAL A 424 -15.63 7.35 11.64
CA VAL A 424 -15.46 8.26 10.48
C VAL A 424 -15.95 7.62 9.18
N ALA A 425 -15.62 6.35 8.96
CA ALA A 425 -16.01 5.62 7.76
C ALA A 425 -17.52 5.28 7.67
N ASN A 426 -18.29 5.44 8.76
CA ASN A 426 -19.76 5.37 8.75
C ASN A 426 -20.40 6.77 8.67
N ALA A 427 -19.83 7.77 9.33
CA ALA A 427 -20.33 9.15 9.40
C ALA A 427 -20.67 9.76 8.01
N LYS A 428 -19.88 9.43 6.99
CA LYS A 428 -20.12 9.88 5.61
C LYS A 428 -21.45 9.40 5.01
N GLY A 429 -22.04 8.32 5.52
CA GLY A 429 -23.37 7.84 5.13
C GLY A 429 -24.54 8.50 5.87
N MET A 430 -24.27 9.38 6.84
CA MET A 430 -25.26 9.85 7.82
C MET A 430 -25.81 11.27 7.57
N ASN A 431 -25.32 11.98 6.53
CA ASN A 431 -25.73 13.35 6.18
C ASN A 431 -25.61 14.36 7.34
N LEU A 432 -24.52 14.25 8.11
CA LEU A 432 -24.23 15.08 9.29
C LEU A 432 -23.98 16.55 8.91
N ARG A 433 -24.05 17.45 9.90
CA ARG A 433 -23.78 18.90 9.74
C ARG A 433 -22.42 19.30 10.30
N GLY A 434 -21.93 18.61 11.32
CA GLY A 434 -20.56 18.72 11.81
C GLY A 434 -19.62 17.69 11.18
N ASP A 435 -18.32 17.96 11.25
CA ASP A 435 -17.29 17.04 10.77
C ASP A 435 -17.02 15.92 11.79
N VAL A 436 -16.74 14.71 11.29
CA VAL A 436 -16.23 13.60 12.13
C VAL A 436 -14.79 13.32 11.71
N ILE A 437 -13.87 13.51 12.65
CA ILE A 437 -12.43 13.54 12.42
C ILE A 437 -11.76 12.37 13.14
N LEU A 438 -10.78 11.74 12.48
CA LEU A 438 -9.81 10.83 13.07
C LEU A 438 -8.47 11.57 13.15
N ALA A 439 -7.88 11.60 14.33
CA ALA A 439 -6.51 12.08 14.58
C ALA A 439 -5.64 10.88 14.96
N ALA A 440 -5.10 10.19 13.94
CA ALA A 440 -4.18 9.08 14.10
C ALA A 440 -2.75 9.64 14.25
N VAL A 441 -2.30 9.79 15.49
CA VAL A 441 -1.05 10.51 15.83
C VAL A 441 0.11 9.57 16.10
N THR A 442 1.31 10.13 16.30
CA THR A 442 2.47 9.34 16.72
C THR A 442 3.35 10.04 17.75
N ASP A 443 4.23 9.27 18.39
CA ASP A 443 5.16 9.65 19.44
C ASP A 443 4.52 9.90 20.82
N GLU A 444 3.26 9.45 21.01
CA GLU A 444 2.55 9.58 22.30
C GLU A 444 3.24 8.78 23.41
N GLU A 445 3.80 7.61 23.06
CA GLU A 445 4.63 6.75 23.93
C GLU A 445 6.02 7.35 24.27
N SER A 446 6.25 8.63 23.97
CA SER A 446 7.50 9.37 24.24
C SER A 446 7.24 10.84 24.63
N GLU A 447 7.07 11.75 23.67
CA GLU A 447 6.91 13.20 23.94
C GLU A 447 5.58 13.79 23.42
N SER A 448 4.76 12.99 22.72
CA SER A 448 3.48 13.40 22.10
C SER A 448 3.58 14.42 20.97
N LEU A 449 4.71 14.38 20.25
CA LEU A 449 4.98 15.31 19.15
C LEU A 449 3.89 15.29 18.06
N GLY A 450 3.26 14.14 17.78
CA GLY A 450 2.21 14.04 16.75
C GLY A 450 0.97 14.88 17.05
N THR A 451 0.47 14.90 18.30
CA THR A 451 -0.66 15.75 18.69
C THR A 451 -0.28 17.22 18.76
N GLU A 452 0.92 17.56 19.25
CA GLU A 452 1.41 18.94 19.16
C GLU A 452 1.51 19.44 17.71
N GLN A 453 2.06 18.62 16.80
CA GLN A 453 2.24 18.97 15.39
C GLN A 453 0.91 19.05 14.64
N LEU A 454 -0.06 18.20 14.97
CA LEU A 454 -1.45 18.27 14.48
C LEU A 454 -2.12 19.57 14.92
N LEU A 455 -1.95 19.99 16.18
CA LEU A 455 -2.49 21.24 16.71
C LEU A 455 -1.78 22.48 16.13
N GLN A 456 -0.47 22.39 15.86
CA GLN A 456 0.32 23.44 15.18
C GLN A 456 -0.09 23.58 13.70
N ALA A 457 -0.43 22.48 13.03
CA ALA A 457 -0.97 22.47 11.67
C ALA A 457 -2.42 23.02 11.56
N GLY A 458 -3.03 23.44 12.68
CA GLY A 458 -4.32 24.12 12.71
C GLY A 458 -5.54 23.22 12.88
N TRP A 459 -5.36 21.90 13.03
CA TRP A 459 -6.49 20.98 13.23
C TRP A 459 -7.18 21.19 14.57
N ARG A 460 -8.51 21.31 14.56
CA ARG A 460 -9.36 21.52 15.74
C ARG A 460 -10.66 20.73 15.60
N ALA A 461 -11.35 20.55 16.71
CA ALA A 461 -12.71 20.04 16.79
C ALA A 461 -13.42 20.70 17.99
N ASP A 462 -14.75 20.61 18.05
CA ASP A 462 -15.55 21.10 19.18
C ASP A 462 -15.55 20.14 20.37
N ALA A 463 -15.14 18.88 20.15
CA ALA A 463 -14.92 17.86 21.18
C ALA A 463 -13.95 16.76 20.72
N ALA A 464 -13.35 16.03 21.65
CA ALA A 464 -12.48 14.88 21.37
C ALA A 464 -12.73 13.67 22.29
N ILE A 465 -12.66 12.47 21.71
CA ILE A 465 -12.63 11.18 22.41
C ILE A 465 -11.28 10.52 22.15
N ILE A 466 -10.52 10.27 23.22
CA ILE A 466 -9.21 9.63 23.19
C ILE A 466 -9.45 8.14 23.41
N ALA A 467 -9.22 7.32 22.38
CA ALA A 467 -9.76 5.96 22.29
C ALA A 467 -8.98 4.89 23.11
N ARG A 468 -8.29 5.28 24.19
CA ARG A 468 -7.36 4.41 24.95
C ARG A 468 -8.13 3.37 25.78
N PRO A 469 -7.64 2.12 25.95
CA PRO A 469 -8.30 1.11 26.80
C PRO A 469 -8.53 1.58 28.23
N THR A 470 -9.77 1.45 28.72
CA THR A 470 -10.21 1.94 30.04
C THR A 470 -11.12 0.95 30.77
N GLU A 471 -11.14 -0.33 30.37
CA GLU A 471 -12.14 -1.32 30.81
C GLU A 471 -13.59 -0.80 30.60
N MET A 472 -13.83 -0.16 29.45
CA MET A 472 -15.06 0.55 29.10
C MET A 472 -15.44 1.71 30.05
N ALA A 473 -14.65 2.07 31.07
CA ALA A 473 -14.92 3.20 31.96
C ALA A 473 -14.66 4.56 31.30
N LEU A 474 -15.35 5.61 31.76
CA LEU A 474 -15.22 6.97 31.23
C LEU A 474 -14.25 7.80 32.10
N ILE A 475 -13.13 8.24 31.52
CA ILE A 475 -12.06 8.89 32.28
C ILE A 475 -12.06 10.40 32.07
N ASN A 476 -12.74 11.12 32.96
CA ASN A 476 -12.84 12.57 32.87
C ASN A 476 -11.62 13.30 33.46
N LYS A 477 -11.02 12.81 34.55
CA LYS A 477 -9.79 13.31 35.20
C LYS A 477 -8.55 12.49 34.81
N ASN A 478 -7.40 13.11 34.53
CA ASN A 478 -6.09 12.44 34.50
C ASN A 478 -4.97 13.29 35.11
N LYS A 479 -3.91 12.64 35.61
CA LYS A 479 -2.73 13.33 36.17
C LYS A 479 -1.84 13.92 35.07
N GLY A 480 -1.08 14.95 35.46
CA GLY A 480 0.07 15.47 34.74
C GLY A 480 1.38 14.88 35.27
N PHE A 481 2.49 15.16 34.60
CA PHE A 481 3.82 14.70 35.03
C PHE A 481 4.92 15.71 34.73
N ALA A 482 6.05 15.58 35.41
CA ALA A 482 7.25 16.36 35.17
C ALA A 482 8.51 15.49 35.34
N LEU A 483 9.44 15.61 34.39
CA LEU A 483 10.70 14.88 34.38
C LEU A 483 11.83 15.82 34.80
N PHE A 484 12.46 15.50 35.92
CA PHE A 484 13.58 16.26 36.47
C PHE A 484 14.88 15.47 36.34
N GLN A 485 15.91 16.12 35.83
CA GLN A 485 17.29 15.64 35.91
C GLN A 485 17.98 16.31 37.09
N VAL A 486 18.68 15.51 37.89
CA VAL A 486 19.47 15.98 39.03
C VAL A 486 20.89 15.45 38.86
N ASP A 487 21.77 16.28 38.34
CA ASP A 487 23.19 15.95 38.26
C ASP A 487 23.76 16.10 39.66
N ILE A 488 24.06 14.99 40.35
CA ILE A 488 24.67 15.00 41.70
C ILE A 488 26.17 14.78 41.59
N HIS A 489 26.90 15.59 42.33
CA HIS A 489 28.30 15.86 42.06
C HIS A 489 29.21 15.56 43.30
N GLY A 490 30.48 15.16 43.09
CA GLY A 490 31.52 14.84 44.11
C GLY A 490 32.92 15.55 44.00
N VAL A 491 34.05 14.85 44.16
CA VAL A 491 35.43 15.29 43.78
C VAL A 491 36.27 14.02 43.55
N ALA A 492 36.95 13.95 42.40
CA ALA A 492 37.74 12.78 42.07
C ALA A 492 39.12 12.73 42.75
N SER A 493 39.40 11.60 43.39
CA SER A 493 40.71 11.21 43.90
C SER A 493 40.84 9.68 43.86
N HIS A 494 42.07 9.16 44.04
CA HIS A 494 42.31 7.72 44.17
C HIS A 494 41.61 7.19 45.45
N GLY A 495 41.07 5.97 45.43
CA GLY A 495 40.34 5.37 46.57
C GLY A 495 41.08 5.23 47.92
N PHE A 496 42.36 5.62 47.99
CA PHE A 496 43.14 5.73 49.23
C PHE A 496 43.19 7.18 49.78
N ARG A 497 42.93 8.18 48.94
CA ARG A 497 42.95 9.62 49.24
C ARG A 497 41.55 10.18 49.47
N ALA A 498 40.84 9.57 50.41
CA ALA A 498 39.53 10.01 50.89
C ALA A 498 39.57 11.45 51.46
N ASP A 499 40.75 11.93 51.85
CA ASP A 499 41.01 13.30 52.31
C ASP A 499 40.99 14.36 51.18
N LEU A 500 41.10 13.92 49.91
CA LEU A 500 41.04 14.79 48.73
C LEU A 500 39.76 14.60 47.88
N GLY A 501 38.99 13.55 48.15
CA GLY A 501 37.80 13.18 47.37
C GLY A 501 36.48 13.62 48.02
N VAL A 502 35.41 13.62 47.24
CA VAL A 502 34.04 13.71 47.74
C VAL A 502 33.21 12.70 46.96
N ASP A 503 32.59 11.75 47.65
CA ASP A 503 31.89 10.66 46.98
C ASP A 503 30.49 11.08 46.49
N ALA A 504 30.35 11.31 45.17
CA ALA A 504 29.08 11.66 44.53
C ALA A 504 27.99 10.58 44.68
N ILE A 505 28.36 9.30 44.81
CA ILE A 505 27.42 8.18 44.92
C ILE A 505 26.88 8.07 46.36
N CYS A 506 27.76 8.19 47.36
CA CYS A 506 27.31 8.36 48.75
C CYS A 506 26.46 9.63 48.92
N LYS A 507 26.80 10.72 48.21
CA LYS A 507 25.98 11.93 48.16
C LYS A 507 24.59 11.67 47.55
N ALA A 508 24.50 10.96 46.42
CA ALA A 508 23.23 10.60 45.80
C ALA A 508 22.34 9.74 46.72
N GLY A 509 22.94 8.87 47.55
CA GLY A 509 22.21 8.10 48.57
C GLY A 509 21.38 8.98 49.53
N TYR A 510 21.95 10.08 50.03
CA TYR A 510 21.21 11.02 50.88
C TYR A 510 20.08 11.74 50.14
N PHE A 511 20.30 12.12 48.89
CA PHE A 511 19.26 12.75 48.06
C PHE A 511 18.06 11.82 47.87
N LEU A 512 18.29 10.53 47.57
CA LEU A 512 17.22 9.55 47.35
C LEU A 512 16.39 9.29 48.62
N VAL A 513 17.03 9.30 49.81
CA VAL A 513 16.33 9.17 51.10
C VAL A 513 15.42 10.37 51.39
N GLU A 514 15.89 11.59 51.16
CA GLU A 514 15.06 12.79 51.33
C GLU A 514 14.02 12.95 50.21
N LEU A 515 14.27 12.41 49.00
CA LEU A 515 13.29 12.37 47.90
C LEU A 515 12.11 11.44 48.22
N ASP A 516 12.37 10.21 48.69
CA ASP A 516 11.33 9.29 49.17
C ASP A 516 10.57 9.89 50.36
N ARG A 517 11.27 10.52 51.31
CA ARG A 517 10.63 11.26 52.40
C ARG A 517 9.72 12.36 51.86
N HIS A 518 10.19 13.16 50.92
CA HIS A 518 9.41 14.26 50.32
C HIS A 518 8.20 13.73 49.55
N ALA A 519 8.32 12.60 48.84
CA ALA A 519 7.21 11.93 48.18
C ALA A 519 6.14 11.48 49.19
N ARG A 520 6.56 10.89 50.32
CA ARG A 520 5.66 10.50 51.44
C ARG A 520 5.02 11.73 52.11
N GLU A 521 5.73 12.84 52.25
CA GLU A 521 5.20 14.11 52.77
C GLU A 521 4.29 14.84 51.78
N LEU A 522 4.54 14.75 50.46
CA LEU A 522 3.65 15.26 49.41
C LEU A 522 2.35 14.48 49.39
N ARG A 523 2.42 13.13 49.36
CA ARG A 523 1.23 12.27 49.42
C ARG A 523 0.36 12.67 50.60
N LYS A 524 0.90 12.71 51.83
CA LYS A 524 0.16 13.14 53.04
C LYS A 524 -0.44 14.55 53.00
N ARG A 525 0.05 15.45 52.13
CA ARG A 525 -0.48 16.83 51.99
C ARG A 525 -1.63 16.94 51.00
N PHE A 526 -1.76 15.98 50.08
CA PHE A 526 -2.73 15.98 48.98
C PHE A 526 -3.58 14.71 48.92
N ASP A 527 -3.50 13.83 49.93
CA ASP A 527 -4.37 12.67 50.12
C ASP A 527 -5.69 13.15 50.75
N ASP A 528 -6.67 13.41 49.90
CA ASP A 528 -8.03 13.87 50.28
C ASP A 528 -9.02 12.71 50.52
N GLY A 529 -8.59 11.47 50.28
CA GLY A 529 -9.41 10.27 50.34
C GLY A 529 -10.04 9.81 49.01
N GLU A 530 -9.96 10.58 47.91
CA GLU A 530 -10.27 10.06 46.57
C GLU A 530 -9.10 9.17 46.08
N PRO A 531 -9.27 7.84 45.90
CA PRO A 531 -8.13 6.93 45.73
C PRO A 531 -7.28 7.12 44.47
N GLU A 532 -7.82 7.81 43.46
CA GLU A 532 -7.34 7.73 42.09
C GLU A 532 -6.49 8.95 41.66
N THR A 533 -6.90 10.19 41.95
CA THR A 533 -6.23 11.40 41.39
C THR A 533 -5.53 12.35 42.36
N SER A 534 -5.83 12.37 43.65
CA SER A 534 -5.46 13.51 44.49
C SER A 534 -3.97 13.59 44.87
N ALA A 535 -3.39 12.50 45.39
CA ALA A 535 -1.99 12.47 45.77
C ALA A 535 -1.03 12.44 44.54
N PRO A 536 -0.02 13.33 44.45
CA PRO A 536 1.07 13.22 43.50
C PRO A 536 2.04 12.11 43.91
N ASN A 537 2.73 11.52 42.94
CA ASN A 537 3.76 10.51 43.15
C ASN A 537 5.12 11.03 42.62
N ILE A 538 6.22 10.66 43.27
CA ILE A 538 7.59 10.97 42.84
C ILE A 538 8.46 9.73 43.05
N HIS A 539 9.26 9.38 42.05
CA HIS A 539 10.24 8.29 42.10
C HIS A 539 11.52 8.67 41.34
N ALA A 540 12.60 7.93 41.56
CA ALA A 540 13.83 8.05 40.77
C ALA A 540 13.90 6.87 39.78
N GLY A 541 13.66 7.13 38.49
CA GLY A 541 13.58 6.08 37.47
C GLY A 541 14.94 5.58 36.94
N VAL A 542 15.96 6.44 36.89
CA VAL A 542 17.29 6.12 36.36
C VAL A 542 18.37 6.75 37.23
N ILE A 543 19.43 6.00 37.53
CA ILE A 543 20.65 6.46 38.21
C ILE A 543 21.85 6.00 37.36
N ARG A 544 22.86 6.85 37.20
CA ARG A 544 24.15 6.54 36.54
C ARG A 544 25.29 7.11 37.40
N GLY A 545 26.42 6.42 37.51
CA GLY A 545 27.55 6.89 38.31
C GLY A 545 28.79 6.00 38.24
N SER A 546 29.95 6.66 38.31
CA SER A 546 31.31 6.15 38.09
C SER A 546 31.62 5.56 36.71
N GLU A 547 32.89 5.63 36.33
CA GLU A 547 33.48 4.96 35.15
C GLU A 547 34.36 3.77 35.55
N GLU A 548 34.85 3.73 36.80
CA GLU A 548 35.70 2.65 37.33
C GLU A 548 35.47 2.41 38.84
N ILE A 549 36.15 1.41 39.40
CA ILE A 549 36.01 0.96 40.80
C ILE A 549 37.05 1.63 41.74
N ALA A 550 38.13 2.18 41.21
CA ALA A 550 39.32 2.58 41.99
C ALA A 550 39.40 4.07 42.37
N SER A 551 38.44 4.90 41.94
CA SER A 551 38.44 6.35 42.14
C SER A 551 37.09 6.87 42.66
N TYR A 552 37.14 8.05 43.28
CA TYR A 552 35.94 8.80 43.67
C TYR A 552 35.37 9.60 42.46
N PRO A 553 34.04 9.77 42.31
CA PRO A 553 33.40 10.61 41.27
C PRO A 553 33.34 12.13 41.62
N ALA A 554 33.08 13.06 40.66
CA ALA A 554 33.50 14.49 40.71
C ALA A 554 32.42 15.66 40.73
N LEU A 555 32.85 16.92 41.10
CA LEU A 555 32.20 18.28 41.25
C LEU A 555 31.44 18.69 42.59
N SER A 556 31.59 19.87 43.24
CA SER A 556 31.21 20.01 44.71
C SER A 556 30.52 21.30 45.29
N ALA A 557 29.57 21.18 46.27
CA ALA A 557 28.96 22.29 47.09
C ALA A 557 28.51 22.01 48.58
N THR A 558 27.21 21.82 48.88
CA THR A 558 26.55 22.10 50.20
C THR A 558 25.42 21.09 50.60
N ILE A 559 25.40 20.28 51.68
CA ILE A 559 26.43 19.67 52.57
C ILE A 559 27.86 19.96 52.11
N PRO A 560 28.85 20.30 52.96
CA PRO A 560 30.25 20.48 52.49
C PRO A 560 30.68 19.40 51.47
N GLY A 561 30.79 19.78 50.20
CA GLY A 561 31.06 18.91 49.06
C GLY A 561 29.87 18.54 48.13
N PHE A 562 28.60 18.74 48.46
CA PHE A 562 27.41 18.26 47.72
C PHE A 562 26.89 19.27 46.67
N LYS A 563 27.34 19.20 45.41
CA LYS A 563 26.73 20.01 44.33
C LYS A 563 25.55 19.23 43.76
N PHE A 564 24.51 19.96 43.33
CA PHE A 564 23.53 19.44 42.38
C PHE A 564 23.13 20.53 41.38
N ASP A 565 22.93 20.13 40.12
CA ASP A 565 22.17 20.93 39.16
C ASP A 565 20.81 20.27 38.96
N LEU A 566 19.73 20.98 39.28
CA LEU A 566 18.35 20.55 39.02
C LEU A 566 17.88 21.17 37.70
N ARG A 567 17.49 20.33 36.74
CA ARG A 567 16.87 20.74 35.47
C ARG A 567 15.49 20.11 35.36
N SER A 568 14.48 20.92 35.05
CA SER A 568 13.19 20.42 34.58
C SER A 568 13.33 20.20 33.08
N ASN A 569 13.44 18.94 32.65
CA ASN A 569 13.68 18.62 31.24
C ASN A 569 12.39 18.66 30.43
N PHE A 570 11.27 18.25 31.03
CA PHE A 570 9.98 18.07 30.35
C PHE A 570 8.83 18.09 31.37
N SER A 571 7.64 18.57 30.99
CA SER A 571 6.44 18.51 31.84
C SER A 571 5.15 18.63 31.03
N ARG A 572 4.09 17.96 31.47
CA ARG A 572 2.75 18.02 30.89
C ARG A 572 1.68 18.25 31.98
N ALA A 573 0.68 19.08 31.69
CA ALA A 573 -0.36 19.43 32.65
C ALA A 573 -1.34 18.27 32.92
N PRO A 574 -1.98 18.20 34.11
CA PRO A 574 -3.17 17.39 34.33
C PRO A 574 -4.36 17.96 33.55
N TYR A 575 -5.38 17.13 33.29
CA TYR A 575 -6.61 17.59 32.63
C TYR A 575 -7.88 17.01 33.26
N PHE A 576 -8.95 17.79 33.23
CA PHE A 576 -10.27 17.47 33.77
C PHE A 576 -11.38 18.07 32.91
N ILE A 577 -12.33 17.25 32.49
CA ILE A 577 -13.62 17.66 31.93
C ILE A 577 -14.73 17.40 32.97
N ARG A 578 -15.71 18.30 33.08
CA ARG A 578 -16.79 18.17 34.09
C ARG A 578 -17.72 17.00 33.76
N TRP A 579 -18.36 16.43 34.76
CA TRP A 579 -19.41 15.42 34.54
C TRP A 579 -20.63 16.02 33.84
N GLU A 580 -20.99 17.27 34.16
CA GLU A 580 -22.12 18.00 33.57
C GLU A 580 -21.88 18.46 32.11
N ASP A 581 -20.73 18.12 31.51
CA ASP A 581 -20.39 18.48 30.13
C ASP A 581 -21.21 17.68 29.11
N GLU A 582 -21.63 18.34 28.02
CA GLU A 582 -22.48 17.75 26.98
C GLU A 582 -21.85 16.52 26.33
N LEU A 583 -20.54 16.54 26.06
CA LEU A 583 -19.82 15.38 25.52
C LEU A 583 -19.89 14.20 26.49
N VAL A 584 -19.66 14.45 27.78
CA VAL A 584 -19.57 13.41 28.81
C VAL A 584 -20.95 12.79 29.07
N GLN A 585 -22.00 13.60 29.14
CA GLN A 585 -23.38 13.13 29.23
C GLN A 585 -23.79 12.33 27.98
N LEU A 586 -23.45 12.81 26.79
CA LEU A 586 -23.77 12.13 25.54
C LEU A 586 -23.06 10.77 25.44
N VAL A 587 -21.75 10.73 25.70
CA VAL A 587 -20.99 9.48 25.72
C VAL A 587 -21.57 8.49 26.73
N ALA A 588 -21.83 8.92 27.98
CA ALA A 588 -22.43 8.06 29.00
C ALA A 588 -23.80 7.47 28.58
N LYS A 589 -24.66 8.27 27.95
CA LYS A 589 -25.94 7.84 27.36
C LYS A 589 -25.77 6.76 26.30
N HIS A 590 -24.87 6.95 25.34
CA HIS A 590 -24.67 5.99 24.24
C HIS A 590 -23.97 4.72 24.70
N ALA A 591 -22.98 4.86 25.60
CA ALA A 591 -22.28 3.76 26.24
C ALA A 591 -23.25 2.84 26.99
N ALA A 592 -24.06 3.39 27.90
CA ALA A 592 -25.02 2.63 28.69
C ALA A 592 -26.10 1.93 27.84
N ARG A 593 -26.46 2.51 26.69
CA ARG A 593 -27.37 1.90 25.71
C ARG A 593 -26.76 0.67 25.02
N VAL A 594 -25.44 0.64 24.82
CA VAL A 594 -24.76 -0.42 24.04
C VAL A 594 -24.27 -1.57 24.93
N THR A 595 -23.67 -1.31 26.10
CA THR A 595 -23.25 -2.40 27.00
C THR A 595 -24.39 -2.90 27.90
N GLY A 596 -25.44 -2.09 28.10
CA GLY A 596 -26.52 -2.36 29.06
C GLY A 596 -26.20 -1.98 30.50
N GLU A 597 -25.00 -1.46 30.80
CA GLU A 597 -24.53 -1.16 32.15
C GLU A 597 -24.44 0.35 32.44
N THR A 598 -24.65 0.74 33.71
CA THR A 598 -24.39 2.11 34.17
C THR A 598 -22.87 2.32 34.26
N HIS A 599 -22.33 3.17 33.38
CA HIS A 599 -20.88 3.28 33.21
C HIS A 599 -20.19 3.93 34.41
N GLN A 600 -19.04 3.37 34.78
CA GLN A 600 -18.19 3.91 35.83
C GLN A 600 -17.44 5.14 35.29
N ILE A 601 -17.60 6.27 35.96
CA ILE A 601 -16.70 7.42 35.82
C ILE A 601 -15.49 7.15 36.69
N LYS A 602 -14.27 7.26 36.14
CA LYS A 602 -13.03 7.06 36.88
C LYS A 602 -12.03 8.19 36.63
N SER A 603 -10.99 8.20 37.44
CA SER A 603 -9.87 9.14 37.37
C SER A 603 -8.60 8.36 37.12
N GLU A 604 -7.71 8.83 36.25
CA GLU A 604 -6.50 8.04 35.90
C GLU A 604 -5.18 8.65 36.36
N THR A 605 -4.24 7.75 36.63
CA THR A 605 -2.92 8.10 37.17
C THR A 605 -1.86 8.35 36.11
N TYR A 606 -2.09 7.86 34.89
CA TYR A 606 -1.29 8.17 33.71
C TYR A 606 -1.71 9.50 33.07
N TRP A 607 -0.94 9.92 32.06
CA TRP A 607 -1.20 11.11 31.24
C TRP A 607 -1.52 10.68 29.79
N THR A 608 -2.24 11.50 29.04
CA THR A 608 -2.51 11.30 27.59
C THR A 608 -2.66 12.63 26.87
N ASP A 609 -2.61 12.58 25.54
CA ASP A 609 -2.92 13.66 24.59
C ASP A 609 -4.20 14.46 24.86
N LYS A 610 -5.15 13.92 25.64
CA LYS A 610 -6.31 14.67 26.15
C LYS A 610 -5.93 16.02 26.75
N ALA A 611 -4.78 16.13 27.42
CA ALA A 611 -4.33 17.39 28.00
C ALA A 611 -3.87 18.41 26.94
N LEU A 612 -3.17 17.99 25.87
CA LEU A 612 -2.75 18.88 24.77
C LEU A 612 -3.97 19.41 23.99
N LEU A 613 -4.93 18.52 23.71
CA LEU A 613 -6.21 18.89 23.10
C LEU A 613 -6.96 19.90 24.00
N GLY A 614 -6.97 19.65 25.31
CA GLY A 614 -7.54 20.53 26.32
C GLY A 614 -6.87 21.91 26.42
N GLU A 615 -5.55 21.98 26.40
CA GLU A 615 -4.78 23.23 26.35
C GLU A 615 -5.05 24.02 25.06
N ALA A 616 -5.31 23.34 23.95
CA ALA A 616 -5.76 23.94 22.70
C ALA A 616 -7.25 24.32 22.65
N GLY A 617 -7.99 24.13 23.76
CA GLY A 617 -9.39 24.52 23.91
C GLY A 617 -10.42 23.46 23.49
N ILE A 618 -10.01 22.21 23.25
CA ILE A 618 -10.88 21.10 22.82
C ILE A 618 -11.30 20.27 24.05
N PRO A 619 -12.60 20.21 24.43
CA PRO A 619 -13.10 19.33 25.48
C PRO A 619 -12.81 17.86 25.17
N GLY A 620 -12.08 17.19 26.05
CA GLY A 620 -11.61 15.81 25.83
C GLY A 620 -12.11 14.80 26.87
N LEU A 621 -12.40 13.57 26.44
CA LEU A 621 -12.73 12.42 27.30
C LEU A 621 -11.93 11.18 26.86
N ILE A 622 -11.40 10.37 27.80
CA ILE A 622 -10.76 9.08 27.44
C ILE A 622 -11.79 7.96 27.61
N TRP A 623 -11.91 7.10 26.59
CA TRP A 623 -12.76 5.91 26.63
C TRP A 623 -12.33 4.88 25.58
N GLY A 624 -12.20 3.61 25.98
CA GLY A 624 -11.84 2.54 25.06
C GLY A 624 -12.13 1.13 25.59
N PRO A 625 -11.63 0.09 24.90
CA PRO A 625 -12.07 -1.29 25.10
C PRO A 625 -11.59 -1.89 26.43
N LYS A 626 -12.05 -3.12 26.72
CA LYS A 626 -11.45 -3.96 27.76
C LYS A 626 -10.19 -4.63 27.22
N GLY A 627 -9.12 -4.63 27.99
CA GLY A 627 -7.85 -5.23 27.62
C GLY A 627 -6.83 -5.20 28.76
N HIS A 628 -6.02 -6.26 28.85
CA HIS A 628 -5.08 -6.44 29.95
C HIS A 628 -3.65 -6.60 29.43
N GLY A 629 -2.67 -6.33 30.30
CA GLY A 629 -1.26 -6.46 29.96
C GLY A 629 -0.76 -5.38 29.00
N LEU A 630 -1.31 -4.16 29.10
CA LEU A 630 -0.86 -2.97 28.38
C LEU A 630 0.67 -2.87 28.47
N GLN A 631 1.34 -2.59 27.34
CA GLN A 631 2.81 -2.54 27.22
C GLN A 631 3.57 -3.86 27.60
N ALA A 632 2.91 -4.92 28.06
CA ALA A 632 3.52 -6.19 28.46
C ALA A 632 3.52 -7.26 27.34
N LYS A 633 4.14 -8.43 27.59
CA LYS A 633 4.19 -9.55 26.62
C LYS A 633 2.86 -10.29 26.45
N THR A 634 1.92 -10.04 27.35
CA THR A 634 0.60 -10.69 27.44
C THR A 634 -0.49 -9.67 27.13
N GLU A 635 -0.22 -8.76 26.20
CA GLU A 635 -1.16 -7.71 25.83
C GLU A 635 -2.29 -8.31 24.98
N TRP A 636 -3.54 -8.07 25.41
CA TRP A 636 -4.73 -8.47 24.67
C TRP A 636 -5.91 -7.54 24.90
N VAL A 637 -6.86 -7.55 23.96
CA VAL A 637 -8.11 -6.79 23.98
C VAL A 637 -9.31 -7.69 23.69
N GLU A 638 -10.43 -7.49 24.39
CA GLU A 638 -11.66 -8.28 24.22
C GLU A 638 -12.37 -7.85 22.93
N VAL A 639 -12.56 -8.77 21.98
CA VAL A 639 -13.18 -8.48 20.66
C VAL A 639 -14.57 -7.87 20.84
N GLU A 640 -15.36 -8.34 21.80
CA GLU A 640 -16.71 -7.85 22.03
C GLU A 640 -16.74 -6.39 22.52
N SER A 641 -15.87 -6.01 23.46
CA SER A 641 -15.72 -4.61 23.87
C SER A 641 -15.35 -3.68 22.71
N VAL A 642 -14.55 -4.14 21.74
CA VAL A 642 -14.21 -3.35 20.55
C VAL A 642 -15.43 -3.16 19.64
N ARG A 643 -16.33 -4.15 19.53
CA ARG A 643 -17.61 -4.00 18.80
C ARG A 643 -18.54 -3.01 19.49
N GLN A 644 -18.67 -3.12 20.82
CA GLN A 644 -19.47 -2.19 21.63
C GLN A 644 -18.93 -0.75 21.54
N LEU A 645 -17.60 -0.58 21.50
CA LEU A 645 -16.96 0.71 21.30
C LEU A 645 -17.23 1.27 19.89
N VAL A 646 -17.12 0.45 18.84
CA VAL A 646 -17.48 0.83 17.46
C VAL A 646 -18.92 1.33 17.38
N GLU A 647 -19.89 0.54 17.87
CA GLU A 647 -21.32 0.91 17.83
C GLU A 647 -21.60 2.20 18.62
N SER A 648 -20.87 2.40 19.72
CA SER A 648 -20.99 3.60 20.54
C SER A 648 -20.37 4.83 19.89
N PHE A 649 -19.15 4.75 19.35
CA PHE A 649 -18.48 5.85 18.64
C PHE A 649 -19.30 6.31 17.43
N VAL A 650 -19.81 5.37 16.65
CA VAL A 650 -20.73 5.62 15.53
C VAL A 650 -22.00 6.36 16.02
N ALA A 651 -22.57 5.95 17.15
CA ALA A 651 -23.79 6.57 17.68
C ALA A 651 -23.56 7.94 18.34
N VAL A 652 -22.42 8.17 19.00
CA VAL A 652 -22.04 9.48 19.56
C VAL A 652 -21.78 10.47 18.45
N ALA A 653 -21.03 10.10 17.40
CA ALA A 653 -20.83 10.95 16.23
C ALA A 653 -22.17 11.31 15.55
N ALA A 654 -23.09 10.34 15.45
CA ALA A 654 -24.42 10.55 14.87
C ALA A 654 -25.37 11.42 15.69
N ASP A 655 -25.13 11.62 17.00
CA ASP A 655 -25.92 12.53 17.84
C ASP A 655 -25.22 13.88 18.09
N PHE A 656 -23.89 13.94 18.14
CA PHE A 656 -23.12 15.17 18.37
C PHE A 656 -23.02 16.06 17.12
N CYS A 657 -22.78 15.47 15.95
CA CYS A 657 -22.46 16.20 14.72
C CYS A 657 -23.69 16.58 13.87
N LYS A 658 -24.85 16.79 14.50
CA LYS A 658 -26.17 16.72 13.84
C LYS A 658 -26.66 17.97 13.11
#